data_AF-A0A2P7VNE0-F1
#
_entry.id   AF-A0A2P7VNE0-F1
#
_cell.length_a   1.000
_cell.length_b   1.000
_cell.length_c   1.000
_cell.angle_alpha   90.00
_cell.angle_beta   90.00
_cell.angle_gamma   90.00
#
_symmetry.space_group_name_H-M   'P 1'
#
loop_
_entity.id
_entity.type
_entity.pdbx_description
1 polymer ?
#
loop_
_entity_poly.entity_id
_entity_poly.type
_entity_poly.pdbx_seq_one_letter_code
_entity_poly.pdbx_strand_id
1 'polypeptide(L)'
;MQQNGVRTGYFLAISLLLSSVMYFFASNWSLMAREQKIGVSVAILVLFYLLSYGLSFVKRHSFLSNWLLVAGSLAFGISVALLGQIYNSHADSYMLFVVWLIPNLLFAIFTRYQPFYVTSYVLAHLAIYFFLDPSVIHVTREDVWWFMMYWLIALGNIILFWLTSTGKLHSKPIYYLSFLTFSVSLFGSSFTEVYGPLPELLYVLTGGILFVTFLKWVPSRGFLIVTASLLSLFVLIKFISYMVIYFSEGFFVLMLLLTVLIVWGAVVGINWLRKESAHQKSKWVVFFQEAFTVLVTTIAASIGAISLAGLLFLIMEDERVIDFLFFLSLIGFLGPVLFIRTMNATVRYTLLTMGYILGVGSVLFLEGPYWIIFLLVLVYVWISVPAIPARLLTQLTFLAVLATKLDEYLPSFEYVLLILFVTQLVMHYVKQLPVVLQNSSLVYALLSLLILTEEYSQSLAGNVVVNLAFFLFSTYLLYRTLHQQNRVRFGIVLGFWFAFLLMKYYDMLWSLLHKSLSLLLLSLVFFIATLWWDRRSKIEWPNSEPSIFTRKALVLLPVILLQFVLIGYQVWSSETILANGKTVKLELVPIDPRSLLQGDYVILGYTISTLDQEDIESGEKIRVVLRQQANGLYSYSGFYEIEGQWNRTYEPQSSDVVINGNTIGSNRVEYGIESYFVPEGTGLEMERNAKYAIVKIGERGDAILESLSNQ
;
A
#
# COMPACT_ATOMS: atom_id res chain seq x y z
N MET A 1 11.94 -30.53 5.49
CA MET A 1 11.15 -30.25 4.26
C MET A 1 9.66 -30.50 4.50
N GLN A 2 9.24 -31.71 4.86
CA GLN A 2 7.83 -32.03 5.16
C GLN A 2 7.23 -31.16 6.27
N GLN A 3 8.01 -30.86 7.34
CA GLN A 3 7.61 -29.92 8.40
C GLN A 3 7.22 -28.53 7.88
N ASN A 4 8.02 -27.97 6.96
CA ASN A 4 7.73 -26.64 6.41
C ASN A 4 6.48 -26.69 5.52
N GLY A 5 6.28 -27.77 4.75
CA GLY A 5 5.06 -27.98 3.98
C GLY A 5 3.80 -28.00 4.85
N VAL A 6 3.86 -28.71 5.98
CA VAL A 6 2.77 -28.75 6.97
C VAL A 6 2.54 -27.38 7.61
N ARG A 7 3.61 -26.70 8.07
CA ARG A 7 3.50 -25.33 8.63
C ARG A 7 2.90 -24.34 7.64
N THR A 8 3.33 -24.40 6.38
CA THR A 8 2.81 -23.58 5.29
C THR A 8 1.34 -23.89 5.04
N GLY A 9 0.93 -25.16 5.00
CA GLY A 9 -0.48 -25.53 4.82
C GLY A 9 -1.39 -24.97 5.91
N TYR A 10 -0.99 -25.10 7.18
CA TYR A 10 -1.74 -24.49 8.29
C TYR A 10 -1.74 -22.97 8.24
N PHE A 11 -0.61 -22.36 7.86
CA PHE A 11 -0.52 -20.92 7.70
C PHE A 11 -1.50 -20.40 6.63
N LEU A 12 -1.52 -21.03 5.45
CA LEU A 12 -2.48 -20.68 4.38
C LEU A 12 -3.93 -20.89 4.83
N ALA A 13 -4.24 -21.98 5.55
CA ALA A 13 -5.58 -22.21 6.10
C ALA A 13 -6.02 -21.09 7.06
N ILE A 14 -5.14 -20.67 7.98
CA ILE A 14 -5.41 -19.56 8.91
C ILE A 14 -5.56 -18.24 8.15
N SER A 15 -4.71 -17.98 7.15
CA SER A 15 -4.83 -16.78 6.32
C SER A 15 -6.18 -16.71 5.59
N LEU A 16 -6.61 -17.81 4.98
CA LEU A 16 -7.94 -17.91 4.33
C LEU A 16 -9.08 -17.72 5.34
N LEU A 17 -8.95 -18.27 6.55
CA LEU A 17 -9.96 -18.10 7.61
C LEU A 17 -10.06 -16.64 8.04
N LEU A 18 -8.93 -15.96 8.24
CA LEU A 18 -8.90 -14.55 8.61
C LEU A 18 -9.46 -13.66 7.49
N SER A 19 -9.10 -13.91 6.23
CA SER A 19 -9.69 -13.22 5.08
C SER A 19 -11.19 -13.46 4.97
N SER A 20 -11.64 -14.69 5.22
CA SER A 20 -13.07 -15.04 5.28
C SER A 20 -13.79 -14.22 6.36
N VAL A 21 -13.27 -14.18 7.59
CA VAL A 21 -13.84 -13.41 8.69
C VAL A 21 -13.90 -11.91 8.36
N MET A 22 -12.82 -11.36 7.79
CA MET A 22 -12.77 -9.97 7.36
C MET A 22 -13.85 -9.64 6.32
N TYR A 23 -13.98 -10.47 5.27
CA TYR A 23 -14.96 -10.28 4.21
C TYR A 23 -16.39 -10.46 4.70
N PHE A 24 -16.60 -11.41 5.61
CA PHE A 24 -17.88 -11.64 6.26
C PHE A 24 -18.30 -10.32 6.92
N PHE A 25 -17.54 -9.79 7.87
CA PHE A 25 -17.91 -8.55 8.57
C PHE A 25 -18.06 -7.34 7.64
N ALA A 26 -17.21 -7.21 6.62
CA ALA A 26 -17.31 -6.13 5.64
C ALA A 26 -18.64 -6.14 4.84
N SER A 27 -19.30 -7.29 4.68
CA SER A 27 -20.55 -7.40 3.91
C SER A 27 -21.80 -6.75 4.55
N ASN A 28 -21.74 -6.39 5.83
CA ASN A 28 -22.79 -5.71 6.59
C ASN A 28 -24.22 -6.26 6.44
N TRP A 29 -24.62 -7.22 7.29
CA TRP A 29 -25.92 -7.88 7.15
C TRP A 29 -27.10 -7.07 7.68
N SER A 30 -28.17 -6.95 6.90
CA SER A 30 -29.46 -6.39 7.34
C SER A 30 -30.28 -7.35 8.22
N LEU A 31 -30.08 -8.66 8.06
CA LEU A 31 -30.85 -9.70 8.75
C LEU A 31 -30.43 -9.93 10.22
N MET A 32 -29.28 -9.40 10.65
CA MET A 32 -28.79 -9.56 12.01
C MET A 32 -28.99 -8.28 12.81
N ALA A 33 -29.58 -8.40 14.00
CA ALA A 33 -29.65 -7.32 14.97
C ALA A 33 -28.24 -6.94 15.48
N ARG A 34 -28.07 -5.71 16.00
CA ARG A 34 -26.77 -5.24 16.53
C ARG A 34 -26.16 -6.20 17.56
N GLU A 35 -26.98 -6.67 18.49
CA GLU A 35 -26.61 -7.62 19.55
C GLU A 35 -26.02 -8.93 18.99
N GLN A 36 -26.63 -9.44 17.91
CA GLN A 36 -26.18 -10.66 17.25
C GLN A 36 -24.84 -10.45 16.55
N LYS A 37 -24.66 -9.31 15.87
CA LYS A 37 -23.38 -8.94 15.23
C LYS A 37 -22.26 -8.84 16.27
N ILE A 38 -22.52 -8.17 17.39
CA ILE A 38 -21.58 -8.06 18.52
C ILE A 38 -21.26 -9.45 19.09
N GLY A 39 -22.29 -10.28 19.33
CA GLY A 39 -22.13 -11.63 19.87
C GLY A 39 -21.27 -12.52 18.98
N VAL A 40 -21.49 -12.51 17.66
CA VAL A 40 -20.68 -13.27 16.69
C VAL A 40 -19.22 -12.77 16.69
N SER A 41 -19.01 -11.46 16.73
CA SER A 41 -17.67 -10.85 16.78
C SER A 41 -16.88 -11.30 18.01
N VAL A 42 -17.50 -11.21 19.19
CA VAL A 42 -16.88 -11.64 20.46
C VAL A 42 -16.66 -13.16 20.46
N ALA A 43 -17.59 -13.95 19.93
CA ALA A 43 -17.45 -15.39 19.84
C ALA A 43 -16.25 -15.82 18.97
N ILE A 44 -16.04 -15.18 17.83
CA ILE A 44 -14.88 -15.44 16.96
C ILE A 44 -13.57 -15.09 17.67
N LEU A 45 -13.52 -13.95 18.38
CA LEU A 45 -12.36 -13.54 19.16
C LEU A 45 -12.03 -14.57 20.25
N VAL A 46 -13.02 -14.98 21.03
CA VAL A 46 -12.89 -16.01 22.07
C VAL A 46 -12.43 -17.34 21.47
N LEU A 47 -13.01 -17.74 20.33
CA LEU A 47 -12.66 -18.98 19.64
C LEU A 47 -11.17 -19.01 19.28
N PHE A 48 -10.61 -17.95 18.70
CA PHE A 48 -9.18 -17.92 18.35
C PHE A 48 -8.27 -18.06 19.58
N TYR A 49 -8.57 -17.36 20.67
CA TYR A 49 -7.77 -17.46 21.90
C TYR A 49 -7.92 -18.81 22.60
N LEU A 50 -9.13 -19.39 22.63
CA LEU A 50 -9.36 -20.73 23.18
C LEU A 50 -8.67 -21.81 22.35
N LEU A 51 -8.72 -21.72 21.01
CA LEU A 51 -8.00 -22.64 20.13
C LEU A 51 -6.48 -22.49 20.31
N SER A 52 -5.98 -21.26 20.45
CA SER A 52 -4.57 -21.01 20.77
C SER A 52 -4.16 -21.66 22.10
N TYR A 53 -4.97 -21.51 23.14
CA TYR A 53 -4.76 -22.11 24.45
C TYR A 53 -4.86 -23.64 24.42
N GLY A 54 -5.89 -24.21 23.78
CA GLY A 54 -6.06 -25.66 23.70
C GLY A 54 -4.91 -26.34 22.96
N LEU A 55 -4.44 -25.76 21.86
CA LEU A 55 -3.27 -26.26 21.12
C LEU A 55 -1.94 -25.99 21.81
N SER A 56 -1.91 -25.15 22.85
CA SER A 56 -0.71 -24.87 23.64
C SER A 56 -0.17 -26.12 24.34
N PHE A 57 -1.07 -27.05 24.72
CA PHE A 57 -0.73 -28.31 25.37
C PHE A 57 -0.16 -29.36 24.41
N VAL A 58 -0.38 -29.19 23.10
CA VAL A 58 0.11 -30.11 22.08
C VAL A 58 1.45 -29.61 21.56
N LYS A 59 2.55 -30.09 22.17
CA LYS A 59 3.93 -29.66 21.82
C LYS A 59 4.23 -29.72 20.31
N ARG A 60 3.68 -30.72 19.61
CA ARG A 60 3.80 -30.88 18.14
C ARG A 60 3.26 -29.69 17.35
N HIS A 61 2.28 -28.95 17.89
CA HIS A 61 1.58 -27.86 17.22
C HIS A 61 1.79 -26.50 17.91
N SER A 62 2.91 -26.30 18.61
CA SER A 62 3.20 -25.00 19.26
C SER A 62 3.25 -23.84 18.26
N PHE A 63 3.66 -24.09 17.02
CA PHE A 63 3.55 -23.14 15.91
C PHE A 63 2.11 -22.71 15.62
N LEU A 64 1.17 -23.66 15.62
CA LEU A 64 -0.24 -23.41 15.32
C LEU A 64 -0.89 -22.58 16.44
N SER A 65 -0.60 -22.92 17.70
CA SER A 65 -1.01 -22.14 18.87
C SER A 65 -0.55 -20.67 18.76
N ASN A 66 0.70 -20.43 18.37
CA ASN A 66 1.24 -19.07 18.21
C ASN A 66 0.57 -18.28 17.07
N TRP A 67 0.28 -18.92 15.93
CA TRP A 67 -0.43 -18.24 14.84
C TRP A 67 -1.90 -17.98 15.15
N LEU A 68 -2.55 -18.86 15.91
CA LEU A 68 -3.92 -18.60 16.41
C LEU A 68 -3.94 -17.47 17.44
N LEU A 69 -2.88 -17.29 18.22
CA LEU A 69 -2.73 -16.11 19.09
C LEU A 69 -2.66 -14.82 18.26
N VAL A 70 -1.91 -14.83 17.15
CA VAL A 70 -1.86 -13.71 16.19
C VAL A 70 -3.22 -13.50 15.54
N ALA A 71 -3.89 -14.59 15.12
CA ALA A 71 -5.24 -14.54 14.55
C ALA A 71 -6.25 -13.92 15.52
N GLY A 72 -6.16 -14.22 16.83
CA GLY A 72 -6.97 -13.57 17.87
C GLY A 72 -6.73 -12.06 17.94
N SER A 73 -5.46 -11.62 17.90
CA SER A 73 -5.14 -10.18 17.85
C SER A 73 -5.66 -9.49 16.57
N LEU A 74 -5.66 -10.21 15.44
CA LEU A 74 -6.23 -9.69 14.20
C LEU A 74 -7.77 -9.64 14.24
N ALA A 75 -8.41 -10.67 14.80
CA ALA A 75 -9.84 -10.72 15.02
C ALA A 75 -10.33 -9.63 15.99
N PHE A 76 -9.50 -9.22 16.96
CA PHE A 76 -9.78 -8.05 17.81
C PHE A 76 -9.92 -6.77 16.98
N GLY A 77 -8.94 -6.50 16.10
CA GLY A 77 -9.02 -5.36 15.19
C GLY A 77 -10.26 -5.35 14.30
N ILE A 78 -10.56 -6.52 13.72
CA ILE A 78 -11.78 -6.71 12.92
C ILE A 78 -13.04 -6.45 13.76
N SER A 79 -13.03 -6.86 15.04
CA SER A 79 -14.15 -6.62 15.96
C SER A 79 -14.31 -5.13 16.29
N VAL A 80 -13.21 -4.40 16.48
CA VAL A 80 -13.24 -2.94 16.70
C VAL A 80 -13.79 -2.22 15.46
N ALA A 81 -13.36 -2.62 14.26
CA ALA A 81 -13.87 -2.11 13.00
C ALA A 81 -15.39 -2.33 12.86
N LEU A 82 -15.84 -3.56 13.17
CA LEU A 82 -17.26 -3.91 13.15
C LEU A 82 -18.07 -3.09 14.16
N LEU A 83 -17.55 -2.83 15.35
CA LEU A 83 -18.25 -1.95 16.31
C LEU A 83 -18.39 -0.53 15.76
N GLY A 84 -17.35 -0.01 15.10
CA GLY A 84 -17.43 1.26 14.38
C GLY A 84 -18.61 1.28 13.42
N GLN A 85 -18.70 0.23 12.61
CA GLN A 85 -19.76 0.02 11.63
C GLN A 85 -21.17 -0.12 12.25
N ILE A 86 -21.32 -0.91 13.32
CA ILE A 86 -22.60 -1.17 13.99
C ILE A 86 -23.21 0.11 14.56
N TYR A 87 -22.38 1.02 15.06
CA TYR A 87 -22.80 2.26 15.69
C TYR A 87 -22.67 3.49 14.79
N ASN A 88 -22.42 3.32 13.49
CA ASN A 88 -22.26 4.43 12.54
C ASN A 88 -21.26 5.50 13.02
N SER A 89 -20.22 5.04 13.69
CA SER A 89 -19.07 5.86 14.09
C SER A 89 -17.92 5.58 13.12
N HIS A 90 -17.01 6.53 12.90
CA HIS A 90 -15.88 6.42 11.97
C HIS A 90 -15.11 5.10 12.11
N ALA A 91 -15.51 4.07 11.35
CA ALA A 91 -14.96 2.72 11.35
C ALA A 91 -13.60 2.62 10.63
N ASP A 92 -13.11 3.74 10.15
CA ASP A 92 -11.86 4.00 9.45
C ASP A 92 -11.06 5.13 10.11
N SER A 93 -11.52 5.64 11.26
CA SER A 93 -10.77 6.64 12.02
C SER A 93 -9.40 6.12 12.44
N TYR A 94 -8.43 7.03 12.55
CA TYR A 94 -7.14 6.72 13.13
C TYR A 94 -7.24 6.05 14.53
N MET A 95 -8.29 6.38 15.29
CA MET A 95 -8.54 5.84 16.63
C MET A 95 -8.77 4.32 16.62
N LEU A 96 -9.40 3.76 15.59
CA LEU A 96 -9.51 2.31 15.43
C LEU A 96 -8.13 1.65 15.46
N PHE A 97 -7.20 2.18 14.66
CA PHE A 97 -5.86 1.64 14.55
C PHE A 97 -5.05 1.85 15.83
N VAL A 98 -5.28 2.95 16.56
CA VAL A 98 -4.67 3.19 17.88
C VAL A 98 -5.18 2.18 18.93
N VAL A 99 -6.50 1.99 19.03
CA VAL A 99 -7.12 1.02 19.96
C VAL A 99 -6.63 -0.39 19.67
N TRP A 100 -6.46 -0.74 18.39
CA TRP A 100 -5.89 -2.01 17.96
C TRP A 100 -4.38 -2.11 18.26
N LEU A 101 -3.63 -1.03 18.04
CA LEU A 101 -2.19 -0.99 18.22
C LEU A 101 -1.78 -1.27 19.67
N ILE A 102 -2.49 -0.72 20.66
CA ILE A 102 -2.12 -0.83 22.08
C ILE A 102 -1.92 -2.28 22.53
N PRO A 103 -2.94 -3.17 22.50
CA PRO A 103 -2.77 -4.57 22.92
C PRO A 103 -1.82 -5.34 22.00
N ASN A 104 -1.78 -5.02 20.71
CA ASN A 104 -0.86 -5.68 19.78
C ASN A 104 0.62 -5.33 20.08
N LEU A 105 0.90 -4.09 20.48
CA LEU A 105 2.22 -3.63 20.91
C LEU A 105 2.63 -4.30 22.22
N LEU A 106 1.71 -4.45 23.17
CA LEU A 106 1.95 -5.23 24.38
C LEU A 106 2.30 -6.68 24.04
N PHE A 107 1.58 -7.32 23.11
CA PHE A 107 1.98 -8.63 22.60
C PHE A 107 3.37 -8.61 21.97
N ALA A 108 3.71 -7.61 21.16
CA ALA A 108 5.04 -7.50 20.54
C ALA A 108 6.15 -7.42 21.60
N ILE A 109 5.98 -6.57 22.61
CA ILE A 109 6.95 -6.35 23.71
C ILE A 109 7.11 -7.63 24.54
N PHE A 110 6.00 -8.21 25.00
CA PHE A 110 6.04 -9.33 25.93
C PHE A 110 6.38 -10.65 25.26
N THR A 111 5.88 -10.90 24.05
CA THR A 111 6.14 -12.17 23.35
C THR A 111 7.48 -12.16 22.62
N ARG A 112 7.92 -10.99 22.11
CA ARG A 112 9.02 -10.81 21.15
C ARG A 112 8.82 -11.61 19.85
N TYR A 113 7.57 -11.86 19.48
CA TYR A 113 7.22 -12.64 18.30
C TYR A 113 7.10 -11.72 17.07
N GLN A 114 7.75 -12.10 15.96
CA GLN A 114 7.90 -11.26 14.76
C GLN A 114 6.57 -10.76 14.17
N PRO A 115 5.50 -11.57 14.06
CA PRO A 115 4.22 -11.10 13.54
C PRO A 115 3.64 -9.93 14.33
N PHE A 116 3.80 -9.88 15.66
CA PHE A 116 3.32 -8.76 16.46
C PHE A 116 4.12 -7.48 16.23
N TYR A 117 5.44 -7.56 16.03
CA TYR A 117 6.21 -6.39 15.62
C TYR A 117 5.74 -5.82 14.29
N VAL A 118 5.55 -6.68 13.28
CA VAL A 118 5.12 -6.26 11.93
C VAL A 118 3.73 -5.67 11.97
N THR A 119 2.78 -6.34 12.62
CA THR A 119 1.39 -5.83 12.74
C THR A 119 1.33 -4.52 13.52
N SER A 120 2.05 -4.37 14.64
CA SER A 120 2.12 -3.08 15.35
C SER A 120 2.71 -1.98 14.49
N TYR A 121 3.74 -2.28 13.71
CA TYR A 121 4.32 -1.30 12.80
C TYR A 121 3.34 -0.85 11.72
N VAL A 122 2.62 -1.80 11.11
CA VAL A 122 1.56 -1.50 10.12
C VAL A 122 0.45 -0.68 10.76
N LEU A 123 -0.07 -1.09 11.92
CA LEU A 123 -1.14 -0.39 12.63
C LEU A 123 -0.74 1.04 13.01
N ALA A 124 0.50 1.26 13.46
CA ALA A 124 0.99 2.60 13.77
C ALA A 124 1.03 3.51 12.53
N HIS A 125 1.43 2.98 11.36
CA HIS A 125 1.46 3.77 10.12
C HIS A 125 0.07 3.98 9.53
N LEU A 126 -0.85 3.03 9.68
CA LEU A 126 -2.26 3.23 9.33
C LEU A 126 -2.90 4.28 10.22
N ALA A 127 -2.65 4.25 11.53
CA ALA A 127 -3.10 5.30 12.45
C ALA A 127 -2.58 6.68 12.03
N ILE A 128 -1.29 6.80 11.68
CA ILE A 128 -0.74 8.05 11.18
C ILE A 128 -1.42 8.43 9.86
N TYR A 129 -1.54 7.52 8.89
CA TYR A 129 -2.14 7.82 7.59
C TYR A 129 -3.57 8.37 7.71
N PHE A 130 -4.44 7.69 8.44
CA PHE A 130 -5.83 8.13 8.66
C PHE A 130 -5.96 9.33 9.61
N PHE A 131 -4.90 9.69 10.34
CA PHE A 131 -4.84 10.95 11.07
C PHE A 131 -4.46 12.12 10.15
N LEU A 132 -3.58 11.87 9.18
CA LEU A 132 -3.10 12.89 8.25
C LEU A 132 -4.13 13.20 7.14
N ASP A 133 -4.78 12.17 6.62
CA ASP A 133 -5.78 12.27 5.54
C ASP A 133 -7.01 11.42 5.91
N PRO A 134 -7.94 11.95 6.73
CA PRO A 134 -9.18 11.28 7.07
C PRO A 134 -10.02 10.99 5.81
N SER A 135 -10.60 9.80 5.74
CA SER A 135 -11.36 9.28 4.60
C SER A 135 -12.70 9.98 4.34
N VAL A 136 -13.31 10.56 5.38
CA VAL A 136 -14.65 11.18 5.30
C VAL A 136 -14.56 12.64 4.87
N ILE A 137 -13.47 13.34 5.23
CA ILE A 137 -13.32 14.77 5.00
C ILE A 137 -11.89 15.08 4.59
N HIS A 138 -11.73 15.69 3.41
CA HIS A 138 -10.44 16.23 3.00
C HIS A 138 -10.16 17.54 3.72
N VAL A 139 -9.17 17.51 4.60
CA VAL A 139 -8.65 18.71 5.27
C VAL A 139 -7.49 19.24 4.45
N THR A 140 -7.63 20.42 3.85
CA THR A 140 -6.51 21.11 3.21
C THR A 140 -5.56 21.61 4.28
N ARG A 141 -4.31 21.16 4.25
CA ARG A 141 -3.23 21.56 5.17
C ARG A 141 -2.19 22.37 4.41
N GLU A 142 -1.59 23.33 5.08
CA GLU A 142 -0.47 24.10 4.53
C GLU A 142 0.79 23.24 4.36
N ASP A 143 1.66 23.62 3.42
CA ASP A 143 2.90 22.89 3.12
C ASP A 143 3.84 22.80 4.34
N VAL A 144 3.85 23.82 5.22
CA VAL A 144 4.63 23.81 6.48
C VAL A 144 4.25 22.59 7.32
N TRP A 145 2.96 22.30 7.42
CA TRP A 145 2.45 21.19 8.19
C TRP A 145 2.87 19.85 7.58
N TRP A 146 2.75 19.70 6.25
CA TRP A 146 3.21 18.50 5.54
C TRP A 146 4.71 18.28 5.71
N PHE A 147 5.52 19.34 5.61
CA PHE A 147 6.95 19.28 5.84
C PHE A 147 7.26 18.75 7.25
N MET A 148 6.61 19.30 8.28
CA MET A 148 6.77 18.83 9.66
C MET A 148 6.36 17.37 9.84
N MET A 149 5.25 16.94 9.25
CA MET A 149 4.75 15.57 9.36
C MET A 149 5.68 14.55 8.68
N TYR A 150 6.18 14.84 7.49
CA TYR A 150 7.16 13.98 6.84
C TYR A 150 8.42 13.82 7.69
N TRP A 151 8.91 14.90 8.29
CA TRP A 151 10.08 14.84 9.19
C TRP A 151 9.80 14.08 10.47
N LEU A 152 8.61 14.22 11.07
CA LEU A 152 8.23 13.46 12.26
C LEU A 152 8.21 11.95 11.98
N ILE A 153 7.62 11.54 10.85
CA ILE A 153 7.60 10.13 10.42
C ILE A 153 9.02 9.63 10.14
N ALA A 154 9.85 10.45 9.47
CA ALA A 154 11.23 10.13 9.20
C ALA A 154 12.03 9.94 10.50
N LEU A 155 11.93 10.87 11.45
CA LEU A 155 12.62 10.81 12.74
C LEU A 155 12.20 9.58 13.56
N GLY A 156 10.89 9.28 13.63
CA GLY A 156 10.41 8.07 14.30
C GLY A 156 11.00 6.79 13.69
N ASN A 157 11.06 6.73 12.36
CA ASN A 157 11.54 5.55 11.64
C ASN A 157 13.07 5.40 11.66
N ILE A 158 13.85 6.48 11.67
CA ILE A 158 15.31 6.37 11.84
C ILE A 158 15.68 5.92 13.26
N ILE A 159 14.90 6.29 14.28
CA ILE A 159 15.06 5.76 15.64
C ILE A 159 14.80 4.25 15.66
N LEU A 160 13.72 3.79 15.04
CA LEU A 160 13.44 2.34 14.91
C LEU A 160 14.54 1.60 14.13
N PHE A 161 15.06 2.21 13.08
CA PHE A 161 16.21 1.68 12.33
C PHE A 161 17.47 1.59 13.20
N TRP A 162 17.72 2.60 14.03
CA TRP A 162 18.84 2.60 14.97
C TRP A 162 18.67 1.53 16.07
N LEU A 163 17.47 1.38 16.63
CA LEU A 163 17.18 0.35 17.64
C LEU A 163 17.35 -1.06 17.09
N THR A 164 16.94 -1.28 15.84
CA THR A 164 17.09 -2.58 15.17
C THR A 164 18.53 -2.86 14.72
N SER A 165 19.25 -1.84 14.25
CA SER A 165 20.66 -1.98 13.86
C SER A 165 21.60 -2.23 15.05
N THR A 166 21.30 -1.64 16.21
CA THR A 166 22.07 -1.83 17.46
C THR A 166 21.70 -3.10 18.23
N GLY A 167 20.72 -3.87 17.75
CA GLY A 167 20.25 -5.08 18.43
C GLY A 167 19.40 -4.84 19.69
N LYS A 168 19.04 -3.58 20.00
CA LYS A 168 18.10 -3.27 21.09
C LYS A 168 16.69 -3.80 20.78
N LEU A 169 16.31 -3.83 19.51
CA LEU A 169 15.08 -4.46 19.01
C LEU A 169 15.41 -5.52 17.95
N HIS A 170 15.08 -6.78 18.23
CA HIS A 170 15.42 -7.89 17.33
C HIS A 170 14.30 -8.15 16.32
N SER A 171 14.29 -7.42 15.20
CA SER A 171 13.34 -7.67 14.11
C SER A 171 13.93 -7.32 12.74
N LYS A 172 14.12 -8.35 11.90
CA LYS A 172 14.61 -8.17 10.53
C LYS A 172 13.59 -7.44 9.64
N PRO A 173 12.28 -7.73 9.70
CA PRO A 173 11.31 -6.97 8.92
C PRO A 173 11.31 -5.49 9.27
N ILE A 174 11.28 -5.14 10.57
CA ILE A 174 11.27 -3.74 11.02
C ILE A 174 12.56 -3.02 10.61
N TYR A 175 13.71 -3.68 10.66
CA TYR A 175 14.98 -3.12 10.19
C TYR A 175 14.92 -2.61 8.74
N TYR A 176 14.31 -3.37 7.84
CA TYR A 176 14.17 -2.94 6.44
C TYR A 176 13.02 -1.96 6.23
N LEU A 177 11.87 -2.20 6.88
CA LEU A 177 10.69 -1.33 6.75
C LEU A 177 10.95 0.07 7.30
N SER A 178 11.58 0.19 8.47
CA SER A 178 11.84 1.49 9.07
C SER A 178 12.80 2.32 8.22
N PHE A 179 13.82 1.71 7.61
CA PHE A 179 14.69 2.43 6.69
C PHE A 179 13.95 2.88 5.43
N LEU A 180 13.11 2.02 4.86
CA LEU A 180 12.33 2.34 3.67
C LEU A 180 11.38 3.51 3.94
N THR A 181 10.60 3.45 5.02
CA THR A 181 9.67 4.52 5.39
C THR A 181 10.41 5.82 5.70
N PHE A 182 11.52 5.76 6.43
CA PHE A 182 12.40 6.92 6.62
C PHE A 182 12.81 7.56 5.29
N SER A 183 13.28 6.75 4.34
CA SER A 183 13.76 7.24 3.04
C SER A 183 12.61 7.84 2.20
N VAL A 184 11.43 7.21 2.23
CA VAL A 184 10.24 7.67 1.49
C VAL A 184 9.68 8.96 2.09
N SER A 185 9.58 9.06 3.42
CA SER A 185 9.12 10.29 4.08
C SER A 185 10.08 11.45 3.84
N LEU A 186 11.39 11.20 3.92
CA LEU A 186 12.41 12.20 3.59
C LEU A 186 12.31 12.64 2.12
N PHE A 187 12.08 11.69 1.20
CA PHE A 187 11.82 12.00 -0.21
C PHE A 187 10.55 12.84 -0.41
N GLY A 188 9.44 12.49 0.23
CA GLY A 188 8.20 13.27 0.20
C GLY A 188 8.40 14.71 0.71
N SER A 189 9.17 14.88 1.79
CA SER A 189 9.48 16.20 2.35
C SER A 189 10.18 17.13 1.36
N SER A 190 10.89 16.60 0.35
CA SER A 190 11.61 17.41 -0.63
C SER A 190 10.73 18.12 -1.67
N PHE A 191 9.44 17.81 -1.68
CA PHE A 191 8.44 18.36 -2.61
C PHE A 191 7.50 19.39 -1.96
N THR A 192 7.63 19.66 -0.67
CA THR A 192 6.86 20.72 -0.01
C THR A 192 7.46 22.09 -0.33
N GLU A 193 6.66 23.09 -0.67
CA GLU A 193 7.12 24.41 -1.10
C GLU A 193 7.27 25.38 0.09
N VAL A 194 8.19 25.05 1.00
CA VAL A 194 8.39 25.79 2.25
C VAL A 194 9.83 26.23 2.42
N TYR A 195 10.04 27.45 2.94
CA TYR A 195 11.37 27.97 3.28
C TYR A 195 12.34 28.01 2.08
N GLY A 196 11.82 28.21 0.86
CA GLY A 196 12.61 28.27 -0.36
C GLY A 196 13.27 26.91 -0.69
N PRO A 197 14.58 26.86 -1.02
CA PRO A 197 15.23 25.61 -1.44
C PRO A 197 15.61 24.68 -0.28
N LEU A 198 15.24 25.02 0.96
CA LEU A 198 15.65 24.30 2.16
C LEU A 198 15.25 22.81 2.13
N PRO A 199 14.02 22.40 1.79
CA PRO A 199 13.63 20.99 1.80
C PRO A 199 14.46 20.15 0.83
N GLU A 200 14.77 20.71 -0.34
CA GLU A 200 15.56 20.08 -1.39
C GLU A 200 17.02 19.94 -0.97
N LEU A 201 17.59 21.00 -0.39
CA LEU A 201 18.95 20.98 0.13
C LEU A 201 19.09 19.97 1.27
N LEU A 202 18.14 19.93 2.21
CA LEU A 202 18.14 18.95 3.29
C LEU A 202 18.05 17.53 2.74
N TYR A 203 17.18 17.27 1.77
CA TYR A 203 17.05 15.96 1.13
C TYR A 203 18.36 15.52 0.45
N VAL A 204 18.97 16.40 -0.35
CA VAL A 204 20.23 16.09 -1.05
C VAL A 204 21.38 15.88 -0.08
N LEU A 205 21.50 16.72 0.96
CA LEU A 205 22.54 16.58 1.98
C LEU A 205 22.40 15.28 2.77
N THR A 206 21.20 15.01 3.29
CA THR A 206 20.94 13.78 4.05
C THR A 206 21.06 12.53 3.18
N GLY A 207 20.52 12.53 1.97
CA GLY A 207 20.69 11.47 0.99
C GLY A 207 22.16 11.23 0.63
N GLY A 208 22.96 12.29 0.47
CA GLY A 208 24.40 12.21 0.25
C GLY A 208 25.15 11.59 1.43
N ILE A 209 24.81 11.98 2.67
CA ILE A 209 25.38 11.38 3.89
C ILE A 209 25.03 9.89 3.98
N LEU A 210 23.78 9.52 3.75
CA LEU A 210 23.34 8.11 3.77
C LEU A 210 24.02 7.30 2.67
N PHE A 211 24.14 7.88 1.47
CA PHE A 211 24.83 7.26 0.36
C PHE A 211 26.28 6.97 0.74
N VAL A 212 27.04 7.96 1.26
CA VAL A 212 28.42 7.75 1.74
C VAL A 212 28.48 6.77 2.91
N THR A 213 27.50 6.77 3.80
CA THR A 213 27.42 5.86 4.95
C THR A 213 27.28 4.40 4.51
N PHE A 214 26.24 4.08 3.72
CA PHE A 214 25.99 2.71 3.24
C PHE A 214 26.93 2.27 2.15
N LEU A 215 27.62 3.23 1.57
CA LEU A 215 28.76 2.97 0.77
C LEU A 215 29.93 2.57 1.70
N LYS A 216 30.56 3.50 2.40
CA LYS A 216 31.90 3.36 3.01
C LYS A 216 31.90 2.88 4.47
N TRP A 217 31.06 3.45 5.32
CA TRP A 217 31.16 3.25 6.77
C TRP A 217 30.39 2.03 7.26
N VAL A 218 29.19 1.80 6.73
CA VAL A 218 28.33 0.65 7.05
C VAL A 218 27.86 0.00 5.74
N PRO A 219 28.74 -0.72 5.01
CA PRO A 219 28.44 -1.20 3.66
C PRO A 219 27.17 -2.06 3.59
N SER A 220 26.14 -1.58 2.90
CA SER A 220 24.88 -2.31 2.70
C SER A 220 24.35 -2.14 1.29
N ARG A 221 24.28 -3.26 0.54
CA ARG A 221 23.84 -3.22 -0.86
C ARG A 221 22.39 -2.76 -1.01
N GLY A 222 21.49 -3.30 -0.19
CA GLY A 222 20.06 -2.99 -0.28
C GLY A 222 19.76 -1.52 0.02
N PHE A 223 20.34 -0.99 1.09
CA PHE A 223 20.10 0.41 1.48
C PHE A 223 20.74 1.40 0.53
N LEU A 224 21.95 1.11 0.03
CA LEU A 224 22.56 1.96 -0.98
C LEU A 224 21.70 2.02 -2.25
N ILE A 225 21.15 0.87 -2.70
CA ILE A 225 20.25 0.85 -3.86
C ILE A 225 19.01 1.69 -3.61
N VAL A 226 18.34 1.55 -2.46
CA VAL A 226 17.15 2.35 -2.12
C VAL A 226 17.47 3.85 -2.10
N THR A 227 18.54 4.25 -1.42
CA THR A 227 18.97 5.66 -1.35
C THR A 227 19.33 6.20 -2.74
N ALA A 228 20.09 5.44 -3.52
CA ALA A 228 20.45 5.81 -4.88
C ALA A 228 19.20 5.95 -5.76
N SER A 229 18.29 4.98 -5.75
CA SER A 229 17.06 5.02 -6.54
C SER A 229 16.18 6.23 -6.21
N LEU A 230 16.01 6.56 -4.93
CA LEU A 230 15.21 7.73 -4.53
C LEU A 230 15.91 9.05 -4.89
N LEU A 231 17.24 9.15 -4.75
CA LEU A 231 18.00 10.31 -5.22
C LEU A 231 17.90 10.47 -6.74
N SER A 232 17.99 9.38 -7.51
CA SER A 232 17.75 9.39 -8.95
C SER A 232 16.35 9.89 -9.28
N LEU A 233 15.33 9.35 -8.61
CA LEU A 233 13.95 9.73 -8.84
C LEU A 233 13.72 11.21 -8.51
N PHE A 234 14.32 11.71 -7.42
CA PHE A 234 14.25 13.13 -7.05
C PHE A 234 14.81 14.03 -8.15
N VAL A 235 16.01 13.72 -8.65
CA VAL A 235 16.63 14.48 -9.75
C VAL A 235 15.76 14.44 -11.00
N LEU A 236 15.17 13.30 -11.33
CA LEU A 236 14.29 13.14 -12.49
C LEU A 236 12.98 13.93 -12.36
N ILE A 237 12.33 13.89 -11.20
CA ILE A 237 11.09 14.65 -10.98
C ILE A 237 11.40 16.15 -11.02
N LYS A 238 12.45 16.62 -10.33
CA LYS A 238 12.84 18.03 -10.39
C LYS A 238 13.25 18.47 -11.80
N PHE A 239 13.91 17.61 -12.56
CA PHE A 239 14.17 17.86 -13.98
C PHE A 239 12.86 18.07 -14.76
N ILE A 240 11.86 17.19 -14.59
CA ILE A 240 10.56 17.32 -15.26
C ILE A 240 9.83 18.58 -14.80
N SER A 241 9.81 18.88 -13.48
CA SER A 241 9.20 20.10 -12.95
C SER A 241 9.83 21.36 -13.55
N TYR A 242 11.16 21.44 -13.60
CA TYR A 242 11.85 22.57 -14.22
C TYR A 242 11.69 22.62 -15.74
N MET A 243 11.59 21.47 -16.41
CA MET A 243 11.31 21.40 -17.84
C MET A 243 9.96 22.03 -18.16
N VAL A 244 8.93 21.80 -17.34
CA VAL A 244 7.60 22.40 -17.53
C VAL A 244 7.64 23.92 -17.34
N ILE A 245 8.39 24.41 -16.35
CA ILE A 245 8.47 25.85 -16.04
C ILE A 245 9.33 26.62 -17.04
N TYR A 246 10.47 26.07 -17.45
CA TYR A 246 11.49 26.73 -18.29
C TYR A 246 11.53 26.19 -19.72
N PHE A 247 10.41 25.62 -20.19
CA PHE A 247 10.29 24.96 -21.49
C PHE A 247 10.78 25.86 -22.63
N SER A 248 11.95 25.55 -23.19
CA SER A 248 12.60 26.33 -24.25
C SER A 248 13.71 25.53 -24.93
N GLU A 249 14.11 25.92 -26.15
CA GLU A 249 15.25 25.33 -26.85
C GLU A 249 16.54 25.41 -26.01
N GLY A 250 16.80 26.58 -25.44
CA GLY A 250 17.98 26.83 -24.60
C GLY A 250 18.03 25.91 -23.37
N PHE A 251 16.88 25.66 -22.73
CA PHE A 251 16.78 24.71 -21.62
C PHE A 251 17.18 23.29 -22.06
N PHE A 252 16.63 22.81 -23.18
CA PHE A 252 16.94 21.46 -23.66
C PHE A 252 18.39 21.30 -24.13
N VAL A 253 18.96 22.31 -24.80
CA VAL A 253 20.38 22.33 -25.18
C VAL A 253 21.26 22.26 -23.93
N LEU A 254 20.96 23.06 -22.90
CA LEU A 254 21.70 23.05 -21.64
C LEU A 254 21.62 21.68 -20.96
N MET A 255 20.44 21.06 -20.93
CA MET A 255 20.23 19.75 -20.32
C MET A 255 20.90 18.60 -21.08
N LEU A 256 21.02 18.71 -22.41
CA LEU A 256 21.83 17.80 -23.23
C LEU A 256 23.32 17.94 -22.92
N LEU A 257 23.83 19.17 -22.82
CA LEU A 257 25.22 19.41 -22.43
C LEU A 257 25.51 18.88 -21.02
N LEU A 258 24.57 19.10 -20.09
CA LEU A 258 24.65 18.56 -18.73
C LEU A 258 24.67 17.03 -18.75
N THR A 259 23.85 16.39 -19.59
CA THR A 259 23.86 14.93 -19.77
C THR A 259 25.23 14.43 -20.22
N VAL A 260 25.83 15.07 -21.24
CA VAL A 260 27.18 14.72 -21.72
C VAL A 260 28.21 14.90 -20.61
N LEU A 261 28.14 16.00 -19.87
CA LEU A 261 29.04 16.30 -18.74
C LEU A 261 28.93 15.25 -17.63
N ILE A 262 27.70 14.86 -17.27
CA ILE A 262 27.43 13.83 -16.25
C ILE A 262 28.04 12.49 -16.67
N VAL A 263 27.82 12.06 -17.92
CA VAL A 263 28.38 10.79 -18.43
C VAL A 263 29.89 10.84 -18.48
N TRP A 264 30.46 11.93 -19.00
CA TRP A 264 31.92 12.12 -19.08
C TRP A 264 32.56 12.11 -17.69
N GLY A 265 32.02 12.90 -16.76
CA GLY A 265 32.49 12.96 -15.38
C GLY A 265 32.42 11.60 -14.68
N ALA A 266 31.35 10.84 -14.91
CA ALA A 266 31.24 9.49 -14.35
C ALA A 266 32.27 8.51 -14.92
N VAL A 267 32.52 8.55 -16.23
CA VAL A 267 33.55 7.71 -16.87
C VAL A 267 34.94 8.06 -16.32
N VAL A 268 35.26 9.35 -16.21
CA VAL A 268 36.53 9.82 -15.65
C VAL A 268 36.68 9.38 -14.19
N GLY A 269 35.65 9.59 -13.37
CA GLY A 269 35.66 9.21 -11.95
C GLY A 269 35.81 7.71 -11.73
N ILE A 270 35.09 6.88 -12.49
CA ILE A 270 35.20 5.42 -12.42
C ILE A 270 36.61 4.97 -12.85
N ASN A 271 37.16 5.54 -13.92
CA ASN A 271 38.50 5.19 -14.39
C ASN A 271 39.59 5.60 -13.40
N TRP A 272 39.46 6.77 -12.77
CA TRP A 272 40.36 7.23 -11.71
C TRP A 272 40.33 6.25 -10.51
N LEU A 273 39.13 5.89 -10.04
CA LEU A 273 38.97 4.90 -8.97
C LEU A 273 39.54 3.53 -9.33
N ARG A 274 39.45 3.12 -10.61
CA ARG A 274 40.00 1.84 -11.09
C ARG A 274 41.53 1.83 -11.07
N LYS A 275 42.18 2.96 -11.37
CA LYS A 275 43.64 3.10 -11.30
C LYS A 275 44.12 3.03 -9.84
N GLU A 276 43.44 3.73 -8.95
CA GLU A 276 43.79 3.75 -7.52
C GLU A 276 43.57 2.39 -6.85
N SER A 277 42.50 1.69 -7.23
CA SER A 277 42.18 0.35 -6.71
C SER A 277 42.91 -0.81 -7.41
N ALA A 278 43.74 -0.54 -8.42
CA ALA A 278 44.50 -1.59 -9.12
C ALA A 278 45.42 -2.41 -8.18
N HIS A 279 45.80 -1.82 -7.04
CA HIS A 279 46.67 -2.44 -6.04
C HIS A 279 45.90 -3.11 -4.88
N GLN A 280 44.58 -2.87 -4.75
CA GLN A 280 43.71 -3.50 -3.75
C GLN A 280 42.32 -3.78 -4.34
N LYS A 281 41.98 -5.06 -4.55
CA LYS A 281 40.61 -5.52 -4.90
C LYS A 281 39.64 -5.35 -3.73
N SER A 282 39.43 -4.12 -3.29
CA SER A 282 38.44 -3.80 -2.26
C SER A 282 37.04 -4.04 -2.84
N LYS A 283 36.29 -4.98 -2.23
CA LYS A 283 34.89 -5.29 -2.60
C LYS A 283 33.99 -4.06 -2.58
N TRP A 284 34.36 -3.07 -1.78
CA TRP A 284 33.68 -1.78 -1.68
C TRP A 284 33.79 -0.95 -2.96
N VAL A 285 34.99 -0.87 -3.56
CA VAL A 285 35.22 -0.07 -4.78
C VAL A 285 34.43 -0.64 -5.96
N VAL A 286 34.42 -1.97 -6.10
CA VAL A 286 33.63 -2.64 -7.15
C VAL A 286 32.14 -2.35 -6.98
N PHE A 287 31.66 -2.46 -5.73
CA PHE A 287 30.26 -2.19 -5.43
C PHE A 287 29.88 -0.72 -5.67
N PHE A 288 30.74 0.22 -5.29
CA PHE A 288 30.56 1.64 -5.59
C PHE A 288 30.39 1.88 -7.08
N GLN A 289 31.30 1.31 -7.88
CA GLN A 289 31.30 1.47 -9.33
C GLN A 289 30.00 0.97 -9.95
N GLU A 290 29.51 -0.20 -9.52
CA GLU A 290 28.24 -0.76 -10.00
C GLU A 290 27.06 0.16 -9.69
N ALA A 291 26.91 0.57 -8.42
CA ALA A 291 25.79 1.41 -7.99
C ALA A 291 25.82 2.80 -8.64
N PHE A 292 27.00 3.44 -8.66
CA PHE A 292 27.20 4.76 -9.27
C PHE A 292 26.96 4.72 -10.78
N THR A 293 27.39 3.66 -11.46
CA THR A 293 27.11 3.49 -12.89
C THR A 293 25.61 3.42 -13.15
N VAL A 294 24.86 2.58 -12.43
CA VAL A 294 23.41 2.45 -12.64
C VAL A 294 22.68 3.76 -12.36
N LEU A 295 23.00 4.43 -11.26
CA LEU A 295 22.43 5.72 -10.87
C LEU A 295 22.65 6.78 -11.97
N VAL A 296 23.90 7.01 -12.33
CA VAL A 296 24.27 8.04 -13.29
C VAL A 296 23.70 7.75 -14.67
N THR A 297 23.77 6.49 -15.12
CA THR A 297 23.28 6.11 -16.45
C THR A 297 21.77 6.27 -16.56
N THR A 298 21.01 5.93 -15.51
CA THR A 298 19.56 6.10 -15.50
C THR A 298 19.16 7.58 -15.56
N ILE A 299 19.82 8.43 -14.73
CA ILE A 299 19.56 9.88 -14.71
C ILE A 299 19.94 10.50 -16.05
N ALA A 300 21.19 10.30 -16.48
CA ALA A 300 21.72 10.88 -17.70
C ALA A 300 20.95 10.42 -18.94
N ALA A 301 20.59 9.14 -19.03
CA ALA A 301 19.84 8.65 -20.18
C ALA A 301 18.43 9.23 -20.24
N SER A 302 17.75 9.37 -19.09
CA SER A 302 16.39 9.91 -19.06
C SER A 302 16.38 11.40 -19.39
N ILE A 303 17.26 12.19 -18.75
CA ILE A 303 17.43 13.62 -19.06
C ILE A 303 17.81 13.80 -20.52
N GLY A 304 18.80 13.04 -21.00
CA GLY A 304 19.27 13.10 -22.38
C GLY A 304 18.19 12.76 -23.40
N ALA A 305 17.46 11.66 -23.20
CA ALA A 305 16.41 11.22 -24.12
C ALA A 305 15.26 12.22 -24.16
N ILE A 306 14.76 12.65 -23.00
CA ILE A 306 13.67 13.63 -22.90
C ILE A 306 14.10 14.96 -23.49
N SER A 307 15.33 15.42 -23.20
CA SER A 307 15.82 16.69 -23.73
C SER A 307 16.06 16.66 -25.23
N LEU A 308 16.54 15.54 -25.76
CA LEU A 308 16.72 15.36 -27.19
C LEU A 308 15.38 15.35 -27.93
N ALA A 309 14.41 14.59 -27.40
CA ALA A 309 13.07 14.56 -27.95
C ALA A 309 12.43 15.96 -27.90
N GLY A 310 12.44 16.61 -26.74
CA GLY A 310 11.88 17.96 -26.55
C GLY A 310 12.50 19.00 -27.50
N LEU A 311 13.83 18.98 -27.65
CA LEU A 311 14.53 19.86 -28.59
C LEU A 311 14.11 19.62 -30.04
N LEU A 312 14.01 18.35 -30.46
CA LEU A 312 13.64 18.01 -31.83
C LEU A 312 12.18 18.39 -32.14
N PHE A 313 11.26 18.21 -31.18
CA PHE A 313 9.89 18.67 -31.30
C PHE A 313 9.80 20.19 -31.44
N LEU A 314 10.64 20.95 -30.73
CA LEU A 314 10.69 22.41 -30.86
C LEU A 314 11.28 22.87 -32.20
N ILE A 315 12.35 22.24 -32.67
CA ILE A 315 13.07 22.72 -33.87
C ILE A 315 12.35 22.36 -35.17
N MET A 316 11.79 21.15 -35.26
CA MET A 316 11.27 20.64 -36.53
C MET A 316 9.80 20.98 -36.76
N GLU A 317 9.02 21.21 -35.71
CA GLU A 317 7.59 21.56 -35.75
C GLU A 317 6.73 20.67 -36.70
N ASP A 318 7.14 19.42 -36.94
CA ASP A 318 6.53 18.48 -37.90
C ASP A 318 6.36 17.09 -37.25
N GLU A 319 5.33 16.36 -37.64
CA GLU A 319 5.06 14.98 -37.22
C GLU A 319 6.19 14.01 -37.59
N ARG A 320 6.99 14.35 -38.63
CA ARG A 320 8.20 13.59 -39.02
C ARG A 320 9.26 13.48 -37.91
N VAL A 321 9.17 14.28 -36.86
CA VAL A 321 10.02 14.15 -35.66
C VAL A 321 9.93 12.74 -35.07
N ILE A 322 8.74 12.13 -35.06
CA ILE A 322 8.53 10.82 -34.45
C ILE A 322 9.29 9.73 -35.23
N ASP A 323 9.22 9.76 -36.57
CA ASP A 323 10.03 8.89 -37.44
C ASP A 323 11.52 9.09 -37.21
N PHE A 324 11.96 10.36 -37.16
CA PHE A 324 13.36 10.68 -36.93
C PHE A 324 13.86 10.14 -35.58
N LEU A 325 13.08 10.33 -34.51
CA LEU A 325 13.38 9.80 -33.18
C LEU A 325 13.44 8.27 -33.17
N PHE A 326 12.57 7.59 -33.93
CA PHE A 326 12.59 6.14 -34.08
C PHE A 326 13.89 5.64 -34.73
N PHE A 327 14.25 6.20 -35.89
CA PHE A 327 15.49 5.81 -36.56
C PHE A 327 16.74 6.23 -35.76
N LEU A 328 16.67 7.36 -35.05
CA LEU A 328 17.73 7.80 -34.14
C LEU A 328 17.90 6.84 -32.96
N SER A 329 16.81 6.33 -32.38
CA SER A 329 16.85 5.27 -31.37
C SER A 329 17.59 4.04 -31.89
N LEU A 330 17.20 3.53 -33.06
CA LEU A 330 17.78 2.32 -33.64
C LEU A 330 19.24 2.49 -34.07
N ILE A 331 19.51 3.48 -34.90
CA ILE A 331 20.80 3.67 -35.58
C ILE A 331 21.75 4.49 -34.72
N GLY A 332 21.27 5.57 -34.11
CA GLY A 332 22.09 6.50 -33.33
C GLY A 332 22.43 6.01 -31.93
N PHE A 333 21.55 5.24 -31.29
CA PHE A 333 21.74 4.80 -29.90
C PHE A 333 21.97 3.29 -29.76
N LEU A 334 21.05 2.45 -30.26
CA LEU A 334 21.19 0.98 -30.13
C LEU A 334 22.27 0.42 -31.05
N GLY A 335 22.44 0.98 -32.25
CA GLY A 335 23.49 0.60 -33.21
C GLY A 335 24.90 0.61 -32.60
N PRO A 336 25.40 1.74 -32.06
CA PRO A 336 26.71 1.82 -31.44
C PRO A 336 26.93 0.80 -30.32
N VAL A 337 25.90 0.49 -29.53
CA VAL A 337 25.97 -0.50 -28.46
C VAL A 337 26.23 -1.91 -29.00
N LEU A 338 25.69 -2.23 -30.17
CA LEU A 338 25.84 -3.52 -30.83
C LEU A 338 27.18 -3.66 -31.56
N PHE A 339 27.64 -2.61 -32.24
CA PHE A 339 28.85 -2.66 -33.06
C PHE A 339 30.14 -2.36 -32.28
N ILE A 340 30.09 -1.50 -31.25
CA ILE A 340 31.27 -1.05 -30.50
C ILE A 340 31.40 -1.84 -29.19
N ARG A 341 32.09 -2.99 -29.27
CA ARG A 341 32.27 -3.89 -28.11
C ARG A 341 33.20 -3.33 -27.01
N THR A 342 34.06 -2.37 -27.33
CA THR A 342 35.07 -1.79 -26.41
C THR A 342 34.54 -0.63 -25.56
N MET A 343 33.25 -0.29 -25.68
CA MET A 343 32.64 0.83 -24.99
C MET A 343 32.63 0.68 -23.47
N ASN A 344 32.87 1.77 -22.74
CA ASN A 344 32.74 1.83 -21.29
C ASN A 344 31.30 1.48 -20.86
N ALA A 345 31.14 0.77 -19.74
CA ALA A 345 29.84 0.32 -19.24
C ALA A 345 28.86 1.49 -19.01
N THR A 346 29.34 2.62 -18.48
CA THR A 346 28.52 3.82 -18.27
C THR A 346 27.96 4.33 -19.60
N VAL A 347 28.82 4.58 -20.58
CA VAL A 347 28.40 5.05 -21.91
C VAL A 347 27.43 4.05 -22.56
N ARG A 348 27.74 2.75 -22.46
CA ARG A 348 26.90 1.69 -23.02
C ARG A 348 25.49 1.70 -22.45
N TYR A 349 25.35 1.74 -21.13
CA TYR A 349 24.02 1.71 -20.50
C TYR A 349 23.27 3.03 -20.69
N THR A 350 23.97 4.17 -20.79
CA THR A 350 23.34 5.43 -21.15
C THR A 350 22.75 5.36 -22.56
N LEU A 351 23.54 4.98 -23.57
CA LEU A 351 23.06 4.88 -24.96
C LEU A 351 21.93 3.84 -25.08
N LEU A 352 22.07 2.70 -24.42
CA LEU A 352 21.04 1.64 -24.43
C LEU A 352 19.71 2.14 -23.83
N THR A 353 19.76 2.81 -22.68
CA THR A 353 18.56 3.37 -22.04
C THR A 353 17.96 4.51 -22.85
N MET A 354 18.78 5.41 -23.43
CA MET A 354 18.29 6.47 -24.32
C MET A 354 17.60 5.88 -25.56
N GLY A 355 18.23 4.89 -26.20
CA GLY A 355 17.63 4.17 -27.32
C GLY A 355 16.28 3.56 -26.96
N TYR A 356 16.15 2.98 -25.78
CA TYR A 356 14.86 2.42 -25.33
C TYR A 356 13.81 3.49 -25.06
N ILE A 357 14.15 4.57 -24.36
CA ILE A 357 13.19 5.65 -24.05
C ILE A 357 12.69 6.30 -25.35
N LEU A 358 13.61 6.67 -26.25
CA LEU A 358 13.25 7.26 -27.53
C LEU A 358 12.48 6.27 -28.41
N GLY A 359 12.91 5.01 -28.46
CA GLY A 359 12.27 3.98 -29.28
C GLY A 359 10.86 3.66 -28.81
N VAL A 360 10.64 3.50 -27.50
CA VAL A 360 9.29 3.35 -26.92
C VAL A 360 8.46 4.60 -27.19
N GLY A 361 9.03 5.77 -26.89
CA GLY A 361 8.38 7.06 -27.09
C GLY A 361 7.96 7.31 -28.54
N SER A 362 8.64 6.74 -29.53
CA SER A 362 8.23 6.81 -30.94
C SER A 362 7.26 5.70 -31.33
N VAL A 363 7.57 4.44 -31.00
CA VAL A 363 6.79 3.26 -31.45
C VAL A 363 5.34 3.29 -30.97
N LEU A 364 5.07 3.89 -29.82
CA LEU A 364 3.70 4.01 -29.32
C LEU A 364 2.81 4.86 -30.24
N PHE A 365 3.37 5.82 -30.97
CA PHE A 365 2.62 6.74 -31.85
C PHE A 365 2.74 6.39 -33.33
N LEU A 366 3.76 5.63 -33.75
CA LEU A 366 3.93 5.22 -35.14
C LEU A 366 2.96 4.08 -35.51
N GLU A 367 2.32 4.21 -36.67
CA GLU A 367 1.49 3.18 -37.28
C GLU A 367 2.30 2.22 -38.16
N GLY A 368 1.81 0.99 -38.37
CA GLY A 368 2.44 0.02 -39.28
C GLY A 368 3.52 -0.85 -38.61
N PRO A 369 4.52 -1.38 -39.36
CA PRO A 369 5.39 -2.45 -38.90
C PRO A 369 6.55 -2.00 -37.98
N TYR A 370 6.65 -0.71 -37.64
CA TYR A 370 7.76 -0.15 -36.86
C TYR A 370 7.93 -0.85 -35.50
N TRP A 371 6.83 -1.20 -34.83
CA TRP A 371 6.88 -1.90 -33.55
C TRP A 371 7.49 -3.30 -33.68
N ILE A 372 7.19 -4.03 -34.76
CA ILE A 372 7.78 -5.35 -35.04
C ILE A 372 9.29 -5.21 -35.24
N ILE A 373 9.72 -4.22 -36.03
CA ILE A 373 11.13 -3.93 -36.26
C ILE A 373 11.82 -3.62 -34.93
N PHE A 374 11.20 -2.79 -34.08
CA PHE A 374 11.74 -2.45 -32.77
C PHE A 374 11.87 -3.68 -31.88
N LEU A 375 10.85 -4.54 -31.79
CA LEU A 375 10.89 -5.77 -31.01
C LEU A 375 11.99 -6.72 -31.50
N LEU A 376 12.19 -6.86 -32.83
CA LEU A 376 13.27 -7.67 -33.39
C LEU A 376 14.65 -7.13 -32.98
N VAL A 377 14.83 -5.80 -32.99
CA VAL A 377 16.05 -5.16 -32.50
C VAL A 377 16.24 -5.43 -31.01
N LEU A 378 15.20 -5.31 -30.18
CA LEU A 378 15.29 -5.61 -28.75
C LEU A 378 15.68 -7.07 -28.49
N VAL A 379 15.13 -8.02 -29.25
CA VAL A 379 15.55 -9.44 -29.18
C VAL A 379 17.03 -9.58 -29.52
N TYR A 380 17.49 -8.93 -30.59
CA TYR A 380 18.90 -8.95 -30.98
C TYR A 380 19.82 -8.33 -29.92
N VAL A 381 19.41 -7.22 -29.30
CA VAL A 381 20.14 -6.58 -28.19
C VAL A 381 20.19 -7.51 -26.98
N TRP A 382 19.08 -8.14 -26.61
CA TRP A 382 19.01 -9.05 -25.47
C TRP A 382 19.95 -10.26 -25.63
N ILE A 383 20.07 -10.79 -26.85
CA ILE A 383 21.00 -11.88 -27.18
C ILE A 383 22.44 -11.37 -27.16
N SER A 384 22.71 -10.26 -27.86
CA SER A 384 24.07 -9.74 -28.12
C SER A 384 24.73 -9.11 -26.89
N VAL A 385 23.96 -8.57 -25.96
CA VAL A 385 24.46 -7.93 -24.74
C VAL A 385 24.28 -8.89 -23.55
N PRO A 386 25.33 -9.61 -23.11
CA PRO A 386 25.20 -10.65 -22.09
C PRO A 386 25.03 -10.11 -20.66
N ALA A 387 25.17 -8.80 -20.46
CA ALA A 387 25.05 -8.18 -19.14
C ALA A 387 23.63 -8.33 -18.58
N ILE A 388 23.52 -8.84 -17.34
CA ILE A 388 22.23 -9.09 -16.67
C ILE A 388 21.38 -7.80 -16.58
N PRO A 389 21.92 -6.62 -16.18
CA PRO A 389 21.13 -5.40 -16.12
C PRO A 389 20.56 -4.97 -17.48
N ALA A 390 21.36 -5.06 -18.55
CA ALA A 390 20.88 -4.79 -19.90
C ALA A 390 19.76 -5.75 -20.30
N ARG A 391 19.89 -7.05 -20.03
CA ARG A 391 18.85 -8.03 -20.35
C ARG A 391 17.55 -7.80 -19.58
N LEU A 392 17.63 -7.42 -18.31
CA LEU A 392 16.45 -7.08 -17.51
C LEU A 392 15.73 -5.84 -18.08
N LEU A 393 16.49 -4.79 -18.39
CA LEU A 393 15.94 -3.57 -18.96
C LEU A 393 15.32 -3.84 -20.35
N THR A 394 16.01 -4.59 -21.21
CA THR A 394 15.52 -4.96 -22.54
C THR A 394 14.27 -5.84 -22.45
N GLN A 395 14.20 -6.77 -21.49
CA GLN A 395 13.02 -7.59 -21.25
C GLN A 395 11.83 -6.74 -20.83
N LEU A 396 12.02 -5.78 -19.92
CA LEU A 396 10.97 -4.83 -19.51
C LEU A 396 10.47 -4.01 -20.70
N THR A 397 11.38 -3.41 -21.47
CA THR A 397 11.05 -2.62 -22.67
C THR A 397 10.30 -3.45 -23.71
N PHE A 398 10.77 -4.68 -23.97
CA PHE A 398 10.12 -5.60 -24.89
C PHE A 398 8.69 -5.93 -24.46
N LEU A 399 8.47 -6.25 -23.18
CA LEU A 399 7.15 -6.60 -22.68
C LEU A 399 6.20 -5.41 -22.67
N ALA A 400 6.69 -4.20 -22.34
CA ALA A 400 5.87 -2.99 -22.37
C ALA A 400 5.36 -2.70 -23.78
N VAL A 401 6.25 -2.70 -24.78
CA VAL A 401 5.88 -2.45 -26.19
C VAL A 401 4.99 -3.57 -26.74
N LEU A 402 5.29 -4.83 -26.41
CA LEU A 402 4.49 -5.96 -26.85
C LEU A 402 3.07 -5.90 -26.27
N ALA A 403 2.94 -5.55 -24.99
CA ALA A 403 1.65 -5.46 -24.33
C ALA A 403 0.77 -4.37 -24.95
N THR A 404 1.31 -3.15 -25.11
CA THR A 404 0.56 -2.02 -25.66
C THR A 404 0.17 -2.26 -27.11
N LYS A 405 1.09 -2.79 -27.93
CA LYS A 405 0.78 -3.03 -29.35
C LYS A 405 -0.14 -4.22 -29.56
N LEU A 406 -0.01 -5.32 -28.82
CA LEU A 406 -0.96 -6.43 -28.96
C LEU A 406 -2.38 -6.03 -28.54
N ASP A 407 -2.55 -5.10 -27.61
CA ASP A 407 -3.86 -4.58 -27.22
C ASP A 407 -4.57 -3.86 -28.39
N GLU A 408 -3.82 -3.19 -29.27
CA GLU A 408 -4.36 -2.56 -30.48
C GLU A 408 -4.87 -3.59 -31.53
N TYR A 409 -4.28 -4.79 -31.58
CA TYR A 409 -4.58 -5.79 -32.61
C TYR A 409 -5.47 -6.96 -32.15
N LEU A 410 -5.47 -7.26 -30.85
CA LEU A 410 -6.24 -8.38 -30.32
C LEU A 410 -7.65 -7.93 -29.91
N PRO A 411 -8.65 -8.82 -29.96
CA PRO A 411 -10.04 -8.45 -29.64
C PRO A 411 -10.25 -8.00 -28.19
N SER A 412 -9.36 -8.42 -27.28
CA SER A 412 -9.40 -8.06 -25.87
C SER A 412 -8.01 -8.15 -25.23
N PHE A 413 -7.80 -7.34 -24.20
CA PHE A 413 -6.56 -7.31 -23.42
C PHE A 413 -6.27 -8.64 -22.70
N GLU A 414 -7.30 -9.47 -22.46
CA GLU A 414 -7.15 -10.82 -21.89
C GLU A 414 -6.19 -11.70 -22.71
N TYR A 415 -6.28 -11.64 -24.04
CA TYR A 415 -5.38 -12.40 -24.92
C TYR A 415 -3.94 -11.91 -24.81
N VAL A 416 -3.74 -10.60 -24.64
CA VAL A 416 -2.41 -10.00 -24.39
C VAL A 416 -1.83 -10.60 -23.12
N LEU A 417 -2.58 -10.56 -22.02
CA LEU A 417 -2.15 -11.07 -20.71
C LEU A 417 -1.86 -12.57 -20.74
N LEU A 418 -2.66 -13.37 -21.46
CA LEU A 418 -2.41 -14.81 -21.65
C LEU A 418 -1.11 -15.06 -22.42
N ILE A 419 -0.85 -14.31 -23.50
CA ILE A 419 0.40 -14.42 -24.27
C ILE A 419 1.59 -14.06 -23.37
N LEU A 420 1.52 -12.95 -22.63
CA LEU A 420 2.58 -12.55 -21.69
C LEU A 420 2.78 -13.60 -20.59
N PHE A 421 1.71 -14.12 -20.00
CA PHE A 421 1.79 -15.18 -19.00
C PHE A 421 2.52 -16.42 -19.52
N VAL A 422 2.08 -16.95 -20.67
CA VAL A 422 2.66 -18.19 -21.23
C VAL A 422 4.12 -17.97 -21.62
N THR A 423 4.43 -16.88 -22.34
CA THR A 423 5.81 -16.61 -22.76
C THR A 423 6.75 -16.40 -21.59
N GLN A 424 6.33 -15.65 -20.55
CA GLN A 424 7.16 -15.42 -19.37
C GLN A 424 7.28 -16.66 -18.47
N LEU A 425 6.24 -17.50 -18.41
CA LEU A 425 6.32 -18.78 -17.71
C LEU A 425 7.29 -19.75 -18.39
N VAL A 426 7.30 -19.79 -19.72
CA VAL A 426 8.29 -20.56 -20.49
C VAL A 426 9.70 -20.07 -20.16
N MET A 427 9.93 -18.74 -20.23
CA MET A 427 11.21 -18.13 -19.88
C MET A 427 11.67 -18.45 -18.46
N HIS A 428 10.75 -18.50 -17.49
CA HIS A 428 11.08 -18.89 -16.11
C HIS A 428 11.73 -20.29 -16.01
N TYR A 429 11.30 -21.24 -16.85
CA TYR A 429 11.81 -22.61 -16.84
C TYR A 429 13.02 -22.88 -17.73
N VAL A 430 13.49 -21.88 -18.51
CA VAL A 430 14.69 -22.03 -19.33
C VAL A 430 15.93 -22.10 -18.43
N LYS A 431 16.48 -23.31 -18.28
CA LYS A 431 17.63 -23.61 -17.39
C LYS A 431 18.90 -22.84 -17.75
N GLN A 432 19.06 -22.44 -19.01
CA GLN A 432 20.22 -21.69 -19.52
C GLN A 432 20.23 -20.23 -19.04
N LEU A 433 19.09 -19.70 -18.57
CA LEU A 433 19.01 -18.32 -18.11
C LEU A 433 19.59 -18.15 -16.71
N PRO A 434 20.26 -17.02 -16.43
CA PRO A 434 20.59 -16.60 -15.08
C PRO A 434 19.38 -16.62 -14.14
N VAL A 435 19.58 -17.01 -12.88
CA VAL A 435 18.51 -17.10 -11.86
C VAL A 435 17.73 -15.79 -11.71
N VAL A 436 18.41 -14.64 -11.85
CA VAL A 436 17.77 -13.32 -11.77
C VAL A 436 16.75 -13.12 -12.90
N LEU A 437 17.07 -13.53 -14.13
CA LEU A 437 16.16 -13.45 -15.29
C LEU A 437 15.02 -14.47 -15.19
N GLN A 438 15.28 -15.65 -14.61
CA GLN A 438 14.20 -16.60 -14.30
C GLN A 438 13.24 -16.01 -13.28
N ASN A 439 13.74 -15.31 -12.26
CA ASN A 439 12.91 -14.69 -11.23
C ASN A 439 12.14 -13.47 -11.77
N SER A 440 12.71 -12.64 -12.64
CA SER A 440 11.97 -11.55 -13.29
C SER A 440 10.82 -12.10 -14.15
N SER A 441 11.10 -13.16 -14.92
CA SER A 441 10.08 -13.81 -15.75
C SER A 441 8.96 -14.42 -14.91
N LEU A 442 9.25 -14.96 -13.72
CA LEU A 442 8.22 -15.42 -12.78
C LEU A 442 7.33 -14.27 -12.30
N VAL A 443 7.92 -13.12 -11.98
CA VAL A 443 7.17 -11.92 -11.56
C VAL A 443 6.26 -11.45 -12.68
N TYR A 444 6.76 -11.33 -13.91
CA TYR A 444 5.93 -10.91 -15.06
C TYR A 444 4.82 -11.91 -15.38
N ALA A 445 5.08 -13.22 -15.28
CA ALA A 445 4.07 -14.25 -15.48
C ALA A 445 2.95 -14.13 -14.43
N LEU A 446 3.30 -14.08 -13.14
CA LEU A 446 2.31 -13.98 -12.07
C LEU A 446 1.57 -12.63 -12.09
N LEU A 447 2.24 -11.55 -12.47
CA LEU A 447 1.60 -10.24 -12.65
C LEU A 447 0.57 -10.27 -13.78
N SER A 448 0.93 -10.83 -14.94
CA SER A 448 0.00 -10.96 -16.07
C SER A 448 -1.21 -11.81 -15.69
N LEU A 449 -0.99 -12.92 -15.00
CA LEU A 449 -2.07 -13.80 -14.54
C LEU A 449 -2.94 -13.15 -13.45
N LEU A 450 -2.34 -12.34 -12.56
CA LEU A 450 -3.09 -11.62 -11.52
C LEU A 450 -3.98 -10.54 -12.14
N ILE A 451 -3.46 -9.73 -13.07
CA ILE A 451 -4.25 -8.72 -13.79
C ILE A 451 -5.39 -9.40 -14.56
N LEU A 452 -5.14 -10.57 -15.17
CA LEU A 452 -6.17 -11.33 -15.86
C LEU A 452 -7.34 -11.76 -14.94
N THR A 453 -7.13 -11.89 -13.62
CA THR A 453 -8.23 -12.21 -12.68
C THR A 453 -9.20 -11.06 -12.45
N GLU A 454 -8.82 -9.82 -12.79
CA GLU A 454 -9.66 -8.62 -12.68
C GLU A 454 -10.36 -8.28 -13.99
N GLU A 455 -9.86 -8.77 -15.12
CA GLU A 455 -10.54 -8.59 -16.40
C GLU A 455 -11.88 -9.34 -16.40
N TYR A 456 -12.95 -8.57 -16.62
CA TYR A 456 -14.31 -9.07 -16.63
C TYR A 456 -14.57 -9.76 -17.97
N SER A 457 -14.23 -11.05 -18.04
CA SER A 457 -14.59 -11.88 -19.19
C SER A 457 -16.09 -11.76 -19.49
N GLN A 458 -16.48 -11.78 -20.77
CA GLN A 458 -17.88 -11.64 -21.20
C GLN A 458 -18.84 -12.68 -20.58
N SER A 459 -18.34 -13.72 -19.90
CA SER A 459 -19.13 -14.73 -19.20
C SER A 459 -18.69 -14.92 -17.75
N LEU A 460 -19.65 -15.06 -16.82
CA LEU A 460 -19.38 -15.38 -15.41
C LEU A 460 -18.47 -16.62 -15.26
N ALA A 461 -18.72 -17.65 -16.09
CA ALA A 461 -17.96 -18.90 -16.04
C ALA A 461 -16.48 -18.71 -16.36
N GLY A 462 -16.14 -17.86 -17.34
CA GLY A 462 -14.75 -17.56 -17.70
C GLY A 462 -13.98 -16.95 -16.53
N ASN A 463 -14.58 -15.97 -15.85
CA ASN A 463 -13.96 -15.32 -14.71
C ASN A 463 -13.72 -16.27 -13.54
N VAL A 464 -14.69 -17.15 -13.23
CA VAL A 464 -14.50 -18.19 -12.19
C VAL A 464 -13.33 -19.11 -12.53
N VAL A 465 -13.23 -19.54 -13.80
CA VAL A 465 -12.15 -20.42 -14.25
C VAL A 465 -10.79 -19.75 -14.10
N VAL A 466 -10.66 -18.48 -14.49
CA VAL A 466 -9.39 -17.74 -14.37
C VAL A 466 -8.99 -17.55 -12.91
N ASN A 467 -9.94 -17.17 -12.04
CA ASN A 467 -9.69 -16.99 -10.61
C ASN A 467 -9.26 -18.30 -9.92
N LEU A 468 -9.97 -19.40 -10.22
CA LEU A 468 -9.59 -20.72 -9.71
C LEU A 468 -8.24 -21.17 -10.28
N ALA A 469 -7.97 -20.92 -11.56
CA ALA A 469 -6.69 -21.24 -12.18
C ALA A 469 -5.54 -20.48 -11.50
N PHE A 470 -5.68 -19.17 -11.26
CA PHE A 470 -4.69 -18.39 -10.52
C PHE A 470 -4.46 -18.96 -9.12
N PHE A 471 -5.53 -19.20 -8.37
CA PHE A 471 -5.43 -19.67 -6.99
C PHE A 471 -4.76 -21.05 -6.90
N LEU A 472 -5.16 -21.99 -7.76
CA LEU A 472 -4.57 -23.33 -7.82
C LEU A 472 -3.11 -23.30 -8.29
N PHE A 473 -2.82 -22.51 -9.33
CA PHE A 473 -1.48 -22.40 -9.90
C PHE A 473 -0.49 -21.75 -8.93
N SER A 474 -0.86 -20.63 -8.31
CA SER A 474 -0.04 -19.96 -7.30
C SER A 474 0.19 -20.84 -6.07
N THR A 475 -0.84 -21.55 -5.58
CA THR A 475 -0.72 -22.53 -4.50
C THR A 475 0.24 -23.67 -4.86
N TYR A 476 0.11 -24.24 -6.07
CA TYR A 476 1.03 -25.27 -6.57
C TYR A 476 2.48 -24.77 -6.61
N LEU A 477 2.71 -23.57 -7.15
CA LEU A 477 4.04 -22.95 -7.21
C LEU A 477 4.61 -22.69 -5.81
N LEU A 478 3.78 -22.34 -4.84
CA LEU A 478 4.18 -22.08 -3.47
C LEU A 478 4.74 -23.36 -2.82
N TYR A 479 4.03 -24.49 -2.96
CA TYR A 479 4.56 -25.78 -2.51
C TYR A 479 5.78 -26.21 -3.31
N ARG A 480 5.81 -26.02 -4.63
CA ARG A 480 6.96 -26.38 -5.47
C ARG A 480 8.22 -25.61 -5.09
N THR A 481 8.12 -24.30 -4.90
CA THR A 481 9.25 -23.44 -4.51
C THR A 481 9.72 -23.72 -3.10
N LEU A 482 8.81 -24.10 -2.20
CA LEU A 482 9.13 -24.59 -0.86
C LEU A 482 9.96 -25.89 -0.91
N HIS A 483 9.60 -26.84 -1.78
CA HIS A 483 10.36 -28.08 -1.99
C HIS A 483 11.75 -27.80 -2.57
N GLN A 484 11.86 -26.83 -3.48
CA GLN A 484 13.14 -26.40 -4.06
C GLN A 484 14.02 -25.60 -3.08
N GLN A 485 13.55 -25.29 -1.87
CA GLN A 485 14.22 -24.46 -0.87
C GLN A 485 14.65 -23.06 -1.36
N ASN A 486 14.01 -22.55 -2.41
CA ASN A 486 14.33 -21.25 -2.96
C ASN A 486 13.51 -20.16 -2.27
N ARG A 487 14.11 -19.54 -1.24
CA ARG A 487 13.44 -18.50 -0.42
C ARG A 487 12.94 -17.31 -1.23
N VAL A 488 13.67 -16.91 -2.28
CA VAL A 488 13.31 -15.74 -3.10
C VAL A 488 12.06 -16.07 -3.91
N ARG A 489 12.04 -17.20 -4.61
CA ARG A 489 10.86 -17.62 -5.40
C ARG A 489 9.65 -17.89 -4.53
N PHE A 490 9.85 -18.54 -3.38
CA PHE A 490 8.79 -18.74 -2.40
C PHE A 490 8.20 -17.40 -1.95
N GLY A 491 9.05 -16.41 -1.65
CA GLY A 491 8.61 -15.06 -1.29
C GLY A 491 7.83 -14.35 -2.40
N ILE A 492 8.28 -14.45 -3.65
CA ILE A 492 7.57 -13.89 -4.81
C ILE A 492 6.17 -14.50 -4.92
N VAL A 493 6.07 -15.84 -4.96
CA VAL A 493 4.79 -16.53 -5.12
C VAL A 493 3.86 -16.26 -3.93
N LEU A 494 4.38 -16.25 -2.71
CA LEU A 494 3.61 -15.92 -1.51
C LEU A 494 3.07 -14.49 -1.57
N GLY A 495 3.87 -13.54 -2.06
CA GLY A 495 3.45 -12.15 -2.28
C GLY A 495 2.27 -12.06 -3.25
N PHE A 496 2.36 -12.72 -4.41
CA PHE A 496 1.26 -12.77 -5.39
C PHE A 496 0.02 -13.49 -4.85
N TRP A 497 0.19 -14.54 -4.03
CA TRP A 497 -0.93 -15.25 -3.40
C TRP A 497 -1.72 -14.35 -2.44
N PHE A 498 -1.04 -13.50 -1.66
CA PHE A 498 -1.71 -12.50 -0.82
C PHE A 498 -2.24 -11.31 -1.62
N ALA A 499 -1.54 -10.88 -2.68
CA ALA A 499 -2.02 -9.81 -3.57
C ALA A 499 -3.37 -10.19 -4.19
N PHE A 500 -3.54 -11.46 -4.58
CA PHE A 500 -4.83 -11.97 -5.05
C PHE A 500 -5.94 -11.84 -4.00
N LEU A 501 -5.70 -12.25 -2.75
CA LEU A 501 -6.69 -12.09 -1.67
C LEU A 501 -7.00 -10.62 -1.36
N LEU A 502 -6.05 -9.71 -1.56
CA LEU A 502 -6.29 -8.28 -1.35
C LEU A 502 -7.09 -7.68 -2.51
N MET A 503 -6.76 -8.03 -3.74
CA MET A 503 -7.47 -7.55 -4.93
C MET A 503 -8.91 -8.05 -4.98
N LYS A 504 -9.15 -9.34 -4.68
CA LYS A 504 -10.50 -9.92 -4.64
C LYS A 504 -11.45 -9.28 -3.63
N TYR A 505 -10.94 -8.50 -2.67
CA TYR A 505 -11.78 -7.73 -1.77
C TYR A 505 -12.57 -6.66 -2.53
N TYR A 506 -11.93 -6.02 -3.52
CA TYR A 506 -12.48 -4.91 -4.30
C TYR A 506 -13.18 -5.35 -5.60
N ASP A 507 -13.16 -6.64 -5.92
CA ASP A 507 -13.83 -7.20 -7.10
C ASP A 507 -15.36 -7.05 -6.97
N MET A 508 -16.06 -6.47 -7.95
CA MET A 508 -17.51 -6.22 -7.84
C MET A 508 -18.37 -7.37 -8.37
N LEU A 509 -17.79 -8.45 -8.89
CA LEU A 509 -18.56 -9.55 -9.49
C LEU A 509 -19.44 -10.27 -8.49
N TRP A 510 -18.87 -10.55 -7.31
CA TRP A 510 -19.47 -11.39 -6.29
C TRP A 510 -19.58 -10.61 -4.99
N SER A 511 -20.69 -10.78 -4.28
CA SER A 511 -20.82 -10.13 -2.98
C SER A 511 -19.76 -10.63 -1.99
N LEU A 512 -19.34 -9.75 -1.09
CA LEU A 512 -18.38 -10.04 -0.02
C LEU A 512 -18.82 -11.26 0.81
N LEU A 513 -20.12 -11.45 1.00
CA LEU A 513 -20.66 -12.62 1.69
C LEU A 513 -20.34 -13.92 0.96
N HIS A 514 -20.58 -14.03 -0.34
CA HIS A 514 -20.27 -15.24 -1.12
C HIS A 514 -18.76 -15.54 -1.14
N LYS A 515 -17.95 -14.50 -1.25
CA LYS A 515 -16.49 -14.62 -1.16
C LYS A 515 -16.05 -15.10 0.23
N SER A 516 -16.65 -14.58 1.30
CA SER A 516 -16.35 -15.01 2.67
C SER A 516 -16.63 -16.50 2.89
N LEU A 517 -17.76 -17.00 2.38
CA LEU A 517 -18.12 -18.42 2.46
C LEU A 517 -17.18 -19.30 1.63
N SER A 518 -16.81 -18.83 0.43
CA SER A 518 -15.86 -19.53 -0.44
C SER A 518 -14.47 -19.65 0.22
N LEU A 519 -13.98 -18.57 0.84
CA LEU A 519 -12.72 -18.56 1.59
C LEU A 519 -12.79 -19.43 2.85
N LEU A 520 -13.94 -19.49 3.54
CA LEU A 520 -14.15 -20.39 4.67
C LEU A 520 -14.07 -21.85 4.25
N LEU A 521 -14.75 -22.22 3.17
CA LEU A 521 -14.69 -23.57 2.60
C LEU A 521 -13.26 -23.93 2.18
N LEU A 522 -12.56 -23.03 1.50
CA LEU A 522 -11.16 -23.22 1.14
C LEU A 522 -10.27 -23.38 2.39
N SER A 523 -10.47 -22.59 3.43
CA SER A 523 -9.76 -22.74 4.71
C SER A 523 -9.95 -24.13 5.31
N LEU A 524 -11.19 -24.63 5.35
CA LEU A 524 -11.51 -25.98 5.84
C LEU A 524 -10.84 -27.07 5.00
N VAL A 525 -10.88 -26.95 3.68
CA VAL A 525 -10.21 -27.88 2.76
C VAL A 525 -8.70 -27.90 3.02
N PHE A 526 -8.05 -26.74 3.11
CA PHE A 526 -6.62 -26.65 3.39
C PHE A 526 -6.28 -27.22 4.77
N PHE A 527 -7.11 -26.94 5.78
CA PHE A 527 -6.91 -27.46 7.13
C PHE A 527 -7.02 -28.98 7.17
N ILE A 528 -8.06 -29.56 6.57
CA ILE A 528 -8.27 -31.02 6.51
C ILE A 528 -7.16 -31.70 5.71
N ALA A 529 -6.82 -31.17 4.53
CA ALA A 529 -5.75 -31.71 3.70
C ALA A 529 -4.39 -31.67 4.42
N THR A 530 -4.10 -30.57 5.13
CA THR A 530 -2.87 -30.41 5.90
C THR A 530 -2.85 -31.34 7.11
N LEU A 531 -3.95 -31.48 7.85
CA LEU A 531 -4.09 -32.42 8.96
C LEU A 531 -3.88 -33.87 8.50
N TRP A 532 -4.49 -34.23 7.37
CA TRP A 532 -4.37 -35.56 6.79
C TRP A 532 -2.93 -35.85 6.38
N TRP A 533 -2.27 -34.88 5.73
CA TRP A 533 -0.84 -34.96 5.40
C TRP A 533 -0.03 -35.14 6.69
N ASP A 534 -0.16 -34.22 7.65
CA ASP A 534 0.62 -34.19 8.89
C ASP A 534 0.51 -35.50 9.67
N ARG A 535 -0.69 -36.10 9.77
CA ARG A 535 -0.90 -37.41 10.43
C ARG A 535 -0.21 -38.56 9.69
N ARG A 536 -0.22 -38.57 8.36
CA ARG A 536 0.38 -39.63 7.55
C ARG A 536 1.89 -39.51 7.46
N SER A 537 2.39 -38.29 7.38
CA SER A 537 3.81 -38.02 7.41
C SER A 537 4.29 -38.27 8.84
N LYS A 538 5.03 -39.36 9.06
CA LYS A 538 5.69 -39.69 10.34
C LYS A 538 6.81 -38.68 10.66
N ILE A 539 6.46 -37.39 10.66
CA ILE A 539 7.39 -36.28 10.87
C ILE A 539 7.74 -36.26 12.34
N GLU A 540 9.00 -36.50 12.63
CA GLU A 540 9.56 -36.15 13.93
C GLU A 540 9.65 -34.63 14.04
N TRP A 541 8.97 -34.07 15.04
CA TRP A 541 9.08 -32.67 15.38
C TRP A 541 10.19 -32.56 16.44
N PRO A 542 11.38 -32.04 16.10
CA PRO A 542 12.46 -31.88 17.08
C PRO A 542 11.92 -31.05 18.25
N ASN A 543 12.36 -31.38 19.49
CA ASN A 543 11.92 -30.80 20.76
C ASN A 543 11.40 -29.37 20.59
N SER A 544 10.10 -29.27 20.31
CA SER A 544 9.51 -28.02 19.88
C SER A 544 9.41 -27.17 21.11
N GLU A 545 9.94 -25.95 21.05
CA GLU A 545 9.78 -25.01 22.15
C GLU A 545 8.30 -24.94 22.54
N PRO A 546 7.99 -24.89 23.84
CA PRO A 546 6.61 -24.73 24.28
C PRO A 546 6.00 -23.49 23.63
N SER A 547 4.69 -23.53 23.40
CA SER A 547 3.99 -22.40 22.81
C SER A 547 4.23 -21.12 23.61
N ILE A 548 4.07 -19.96 22.97
CA ILE A 548 4.16 -18.67 23.65
C ILE A 548 3.12 -18.61 24.77
N PHE A 549 1.92 -19.18 24.54
CA PHE A 549 0.86 -19.24 25.52
C PHE A 549 1.29 -19.97 26.79
N THR A 550 1.84 -21.18 26.66
CA THR A 550 2.33 -21.97 27.81
C THR A 550 3.44 -21.25 28.57
N ARG A 551 4.33 -20.54 27.86
CA ARG A 551 5.47 -19.83 28.48
C ARG A 551 5.09 -18.52 29.16
N LYS A 552 4.09 -17.80 28.64
CA LYS A 552 3.83 -16.39 28.98
C LYS A 552 2.37 -16.12 29.35
N ALA A 553 1.60 -17.14 29.73
CA ALA A 553 0.17 -17.03 30.06
C ALA A 553 -0.14 -15.88 31.03
N LEU A 554 0.66 -15.72 32.10
CA LEU A 554 0.46 -14.67 33.11
C LEU A 554 0.47 -13.25 32.55
N VAL A 555 1.18 -13.03 31.44
CA VAL A 555 1.27 -11.71 30.79
C VAL A 555 0.28 -11.61 29.62
N LEU A 556 -0.02 -12.72 28.95
CA LEU A 556 -0.98 -12.74 27.84
C LEU A 556 -2.42 -12.55 28.32
N LEU A 557 -2.81 -13.17 29.42
CA LEU A 557 -4.19 -13.11 29.92
C LEU A 557 -4.64 -11.68 30.24
N PRO A 558 -3.84 -10.82 30.92
CA PRO A 558 -4.20 -9.40 31.10
C PRO A 558 -4.33 -8.63 29.77
N VAL A 559 -3.48 -8.91 28.77
CA VAL A 559 -3.56 -8.23 27.46
C VAL A 559 -4.80 -8.67 26.68
N ILE A 560 -5.15 -9.95 26.76
CA ILE A 560 -6.40 -10.49 26.19
C ILE A 560 -7.60 -9.88 26.92
N LEU A 561 -7.57 -9.81 28.26
CA LEU A 561 -8.62 -9.18 29.06
C LEU A 561 -8.80 -7.70 28.69
N LEU A 562 -7.71 -6.97 28.49
CA LEU A 562 -7.75 -5.58 28.03
C LEU A 562 -8.54 -5.44 26.71
N GLN A 563 -8.35 -6.36 25.75
CA GLN A 563 -9.12 -6.34 24.50
C GLN A 563 -10.63 -6.49 24.75
N PHE A 564 -11.03 -7.42 25.62
CA PHE A 564 -12.43 -7.60 25.98
C PHE A 564 -13.00 -6.38 26.73
N VAL A 565 -12.21 -5.76 27.61
CA VAL A 565 -12.60 -4.52 28.29
C VAL A 565 -12.80 -3.38 27.30
N LEU A 566 -11.92 -3.22 26.31
CA LEU A 566 -12.03 -2.18 25.29
C LEU A 566 -13.30 -2.36 24.43
N ILE A 567 -13.56 -3.58 23.96
CA ILE A 567 -14.79 -3.91 23.22
C ILE A 567 -16.02 -3.69 24.10
N GLY A 568 -16.02 -4.21 25.33
CA GLY A 568 -17.14 -4.11 26.25
C GLY A 568 -17.45 -2.67 26.63
N TYR A 569 -16.42 -1.85 26.86
CA TYR A 569 -16.57 -0.42 27.13
C TYR A 569 -17.19 0.32 25.94
N GLN A 570 -16.71 0.07 24.71
CA GLN A 570 -17.28 0.67 23.50
C GLN A 570 -18.76 0.33 23.36
N VAL A 571 -19.12 -0.95 23.48
CA VAL A 571 -20.51 -1.42 23.41
C VAL A 571 -21.36 -0.77 24.51
N TRP A 572 -20.89 -0.77 25.75
CA TRP A 572 -21.60 -0.18 26.87
C TRP A 572 -21.83 1.33 26.68
N SER A 573 -20.80 2.06 26.26
CA SER A 573 -20.88 3.50 25.99
C SER A 573 -21.91 3.79 24.89
N SER A 574 -21.84 3.07 23.78
CA SER A 574 -22.75 3.27 22.65
C SER A 574 -24.19 2.89 22.95
N GLU A 575 -24.45 1.75 23.60
CA GLU A 575 -25.82 1.35 23.98
C GLU A 575 -26.41 2.27 25.05
N THR A 576 -25.59 2.82 25.96
CA THR A 576 -26.06 3.81 26.94
C THR A 576 -26.54 5.10 26.26
N ILE A 577 -25.84 5.56 25.22
CA ILE A 577 -26.27 6.73 24.42
C ILE A 577 -27.55 6.42 23.64
N LEU A 578 -27.65 5.24 23.04
CA LEU A 578 -28.84 4.86 22.29
C LEU A 578 -30.08 4.73 23.19
N ALA A 579 -29.92 4.19 24.41
CA ALA A 579 -31.00 3.99 25.37
C ALA A 579 -31.44 5.28 26.07
N ASN A 580 -30.49 6.10 26.54
CA ASN A 580 -30.77 7.26 27.41
C ASN A 580 -30.62 8.61 26.69
N GLY A 581 -30.05 8.64 25.48
CA GLY A 581 -29.77 9.87 24.74
C GLY A 581 -31.04 10.56 24.23
N LYS A 582 -30.97 11.90 24.15
CA LYS A 582 -32.05 12.72 23.59
C LYS A 582 -32.10 12.51 22.07
N THR A 583 -33.30 12.26 21.56
CA THR A 583 -33.51 11.97 20.13
C THR A 583 -33.65 13.28 19.37
N VAL A 584 -32.82 13.45 18.34
CA VAL A 584 -32.68 14.68 17.56
C VAL A 584 -32.86 14.32 16.09
N LYS A 585 -33.81 14.98 15.42
CA LYS A 585 -34.04 14.86 13.98
C LYS A 585 -33.29 15.98 13.25
N LEU A 586 -32.33 15.61 12.41
CA LEU A 586 -31.51 16.53 11.61
C LEU A 586 -31.85 16.44 10.14
N GLU A 587 -31.74 17.55 9.43
CA GLU A 587 -31.91 17.63 7.97
C GLU A 587 -30.58 17.38 7.27
N LEU A 588 -30.64 16.56 6.21
CA LEU A 588 -29.49 16.21 5.38
C LEU A 588 -29.32 17.19 4.22
N VAL A 589 -28.06 17.44 3.87
CA VAL A 589 -27.65 18.19 2.67
C VAL A 589 -27.05 17.19 1.68
N PRO A 590 -27.43 17.23 0.39
CA PRO A 590 -26.81 16.39 -0.63
C PRO A 590 -25.30 16.62 -0.71
N ILE A 591 -24.51 15.56 -0.64
CA ILE A 591 -23.06 15.58 -0.90
C ILE A 591 -22.83 14.87 -2.24
N ASP A 592 -21.94 15.41 -3.08
CA ASP A 592 -21.55 14.76 -4.34
C ASP A 592 -20.79 13.46 -4.05
N PRO A 593 -21.14 12.33 -4.67
CA PRO A 593 -20.55 11.04 -4.33
C PRO A 593 -19.08 10.99 -4.76
N ARG A 594 -18.18 10.90 -3.79
CA ARG A 594 -16.82 10.38 -3.98
C ARG A 594 -16.45 9.48 -2.81
N SER A 595 -16.74 8.19 -2.92
CA SER A 595 -15.86 7.14 -2.39
C SER A 595 -16.34 5.77 -2.87
N LEU A 596 -15.42 5.01 -3.48
CA LEU A 596 -15.57 3.60 -3.90
C LEU A 596 -14.79 2.66 -2.95
N LEU A 597 -14.53 3.10 -1.71
CA LEU A 597 -13.58 2.43 -0.82
C LEU A 597 -14.26 2.03 0.50
N GLN A 598 -14.57 0.73 0.61
CA GLN A 598 -14.80 -0.05 1.83
C GLN A 598 -16.26 -0.17 2.32
N GLY A 599 -16.93 -1.23 1.87
CA GLY A 599 -18.32 -1.48 2.23
C GLY A 599 -19.24 -0.37 1.71
N ASP A 600 -20.52 -0.66 1.56
CA ASP A 600 -21.44 0.41 1.22
C ASP A 600 -21.65 1.28 2.46
N TYR A 601 -21.22 2.54 2.42
CA TYR A 601 -21.60 3.55 3.39
C TYR A 601 -21.98 4.82 2.64
N VAL A 602 -22.85 5.61 3.26
CA VAL A 602 -23.30 6.91 2.72
C VAL A 602 -22.59 8.01 3.51
N ILE A 603 -21.97 8.94 2.79
CA ILE A 603 -21.42 10.17 3.37
C ILE A 603 -22.56 11.17 3.53
N LEU A 604 -22.72 11.71 4.72
CA LEU A 604 -23.84 12.55 5.10
C LEU A 604 -23.39 13.97 5.38
N GLY A 605 -24.09 14.93 4.77
CA GLY A 605 -23.97 16.35 5.09
C GLY A 605 -25.16 16.79 5.93
N TYR A 606 -24.94 17.71 6.86
CA TYR A 606 -26.00 18.25 7.70
C TYR A 606 -26.13 19.76 7.53
N THR A 607 -27.36 20.28 7.59
CA THR A 607 -27.59 21.74 7.62
C THR A 607 -26.91 22.39 8.82
N ILE A 608 -26.80 21.65 9.94
CA ILE A 608 -26.14 22.13 11.16
C ILE A 608 -24.62 22.23 11.04
N SER A 609 -24.01 21.59 10.04
CA SER A 609 -22.55 21.59 9.87
C SER A 609 -21.99 22.93 9.41
N THR A 610 -22.81 23.87 8.94
CA THR A 610 -22.35 25.21 8.51
C THR A 610 -22.73 26.25 9.56
N LEU A 611 -21.73 26.94 10.12
CA LEU A 611 -21.92 27.99 11.10
C LEU A 611 -21.96 29.38 10.45
N ASP A 612 -22.68 30.32 11.09
CA ASP A 612 -22.95 31.67 10.55
C ASP A 612 -21.72 32.61 10.50
N GLN A 613 -20.55 32.21 11.03
CA GLN A 613 -19.38 33.08 11.19
C GLN A 613 -18.21 32.64 10.33
N GLU A 614 -17.73 33.51 9.43
CA GLU A 614 -16.50 33.37 8.63
C GLU A 614 -15.25 33.30 9.55
N ASP A 615 -14.36 32.35 9.26
CA ASP A 615 -13.02 32.14 9.84
C ASP A 615 -12.93 31.47 11.23
N ILE A 616 -13.50 30.27 11.37
CA ILE A 616 -13.15 29.36 12.48
C ILE A 616 -11.92 28.53 12.10
N GLU A 617 -10.88 28.54 12.95
CA GLU A 617 -9.67 27.73 12.75
C GLU A 617 -10.02 26.23 12.69
N SER A 618 -9.36 25.48 11.82
CA SER A 618 -9.60 24.04 11.67
C SER A 618 -8.82 23.23 12.70
N GLY A 619 -9.48 22.24 13.30
CA GLY A 619 -8.90 21.25 14.21
C GLY A 619 -9.24 21.48 15.68
N GLU A 620 -10.12 22.42 15.99
CA GLU A 620 -10.55 22.73 17.34
C GLU A 620 -11.79 21.91 17.73
N LYS A 621 -11.88 21.57 19.02
CA LYS A 621 -13.08 20.94 19.58
C LYS A 621 -14.12 22.02 19.83
N ILE A 622 -15.32 21.81 19.29
CA ILE A 622 -16.44 22.74 19.39
C ILE A 622 -17.66 22.04 19.97
N ARG A 623 -18.41 22.75 20.81
CA ARG A 623 -19.72 22.33 21.30
C ARG A 623 -20.78 23.23 20.69
N VAL A 624 -21.71 22.64 19.94
CA VAL A 624 -22.75 23.37 19.21
C VAL A 624 -24.10 23.16 19.88
N VAL A 625 -24.86 24.24 20.06
CA VAL A 625 -26.21 24.16 20.64
C VAL A 625 -27.25 24.02 19.54
N LEU A 626 -28.12 23.04 19.70
CA LEU A 626 -29.23 22.72 18.83
C LEU A 626 -30.55 23.04 19.52
N ARG A 627 -31.47 23.66 18.77
CA ARG A 627 -32.84 23.95 19.23
C ARG A 627 -33.87 23.30 18.35
N GLN A 628 -34.93 22.81 18.99
CA GLN A 628 -36.07 22.23 18.29
C GLN A 628 -36.91 23.34 17.65
N GLN A 629 -37.19 23.19 16.36
CA GLN A 629 -38.08 24.04 15.59
C GLN A 629 -39.53 23.52 15.65
N ALA A 630 -40.49 24.33 15.19
CA ALA A 630 -41.92 24.02 15.25
C ALA A 630 -42.32 22.74 14.47
N ASN A 631 -41.52 22.31 13.51
CA ASN A 631 -41.69 21.09 12.71
C ASN A 631 -41.03 19.84 13.34
N GLY A 632 -40.46 19.97 14.54
CA GLY A 632 -39.75 18.90 15.25
C GLY A 632 -38.30 18.66 14.81
N LEU A 633 -37.80 19.41 13.81
CA LEU A 633 -36.40 19.40 13.40
C LEU A 633 -35.53 20.18 14.38
N TYR A 634 -34.28 19.76 14.53
CA TYR A 634 -33.30 20.51 15.30
C TYR A 634 -32.36 21.27 14.37
N SER A 635 -32.17 22.55 14.65
CA SER A 635 -31.23 23.40 13.92
C SER A 635 -30.21 24.02 14.86
N TYR A 636 -29.07 24.43 14.29
CA TYR A 636 -28.10 25.26 14.99
C TYR A 636 -28.77 26.52 15.54
N SER A 637 -28.55 26.82 16.82
CA SER A 637 -29.23 27.92 17.52
C SER A 637 -28.45 29.23 17.53
N GLY A 638 -27.31 29.30 16.86
CA GLY A 638 -26.42 30.47 16.90
C GLY A 638 -25.46 30.48 18.10
N PHE A 639 -25.44 29.44 18.94
CA PHE A 639 -24.56 29.35 20.11
C PHE A 639 -23.59 28.18 19.97
N TYR A 640 -22.30 28.45 20.17
CA TYR A 640 -21.28 27.43 20.27
C TYR A 640 -20.20 27.83 21.27
N GLU A 641 -19.47 26.82 21.76
CA GLU A 641 -18.38 26.95 22.71
C GLU A 641 -17.11 26.30 22.13
N ILE A 642 -16.02 27.06 22.09
CA ILE A 642 -14.67 26.61 21.73
C ILE A 642 -13.77 26.88 22.93
N GLU A 643 -13.02 25.87 23.38
CA GLU A 643 -12.09 25.97 24.51
C GLU A 643 -12.69 26.58 25.80
N GLY A 644 -13.97 26.36 26.06
CA GLY A 644 -14.67 26.90 27.23
C GLY A 644 -15.14 28.35 27.09
N GLN A 645 -14.98 28.95 25.92
CA GLN A 645 -15.47 30.29 25.60
C GLN A 645 -16.66 30.21 24.65
N TRP A 646 -17.79 30.77 25.10
CA TRP A 646 -18.98 30.88 24.28
C TRP A 646 -18.85 32.03 23.28
N ASN A 647 -19.34 31.82 22.06
CA ASN A 647 -19.37 32.84 21.03
C ASN A 647 -20.21 34.08 21.42
N ARG A 648 -21.23 33.88 22.27
CA ARG A 648 -22.12 34.90 22.83
C ARG A 648 -22.56 34.47 24.23
N THR A 649 -23.04 35.40 25.06
CA THR A 649 -23.61 35.06 26.38
C THR A 649 -24.73 34.02 26.22
N TYR A 650 -24.49 32.83 26.75
CA TYR A 650 -25.38 31.67 26.59
C TYR A 650 -26.22 31.46 27.85
N GLU A 651 -27.55 31.50 27.69
CA GLU A 651 -28.52 31.14 28.72
C GLU A 651 -29.20 29.82 28.30
N PRO A 652 -29.01 28.72 29.05
CA PRO A 652 -29.57 27.41 28.69
C PRO A 652 -31.10 27.41 28.67
N GLN A 653 -31.71 26.93 27.59
CA GLN A 653 -33.14 26.67 27.51
C GLN A 653 -33.46 25.18 27.70
N SER A 654 -34.67 24.85 28.18
CA SER A 654 -35.07 23.46 28.44
C SER A 654 -35.09 22.58 27.19
N SER A 655 -35.27 23.17 26.00
CA SER A 655 -35.24 22.48 24.71
C SER A 655 -33.83 22.25 24.16
N ASP A 656 -32.81 22.93 24.68
CA ASP A 656 -31.46 22.93 24.13
C ASP A 656 -30.85 21.52 24.18
N VAL A 657 -30.07 21.19 23.14
CA VAL A 657 -29.25 19.99 23.06
C VAL A 657 -27.87 20.39 22.62
N VAL A 658 -26.84 19.96 23.32
CA VAL A 658 -25.47 20.27 22.97
C VAL A 658 -24.85 19.08 22.26
N ILE A 659 -24.28 19.29 21.08
CA ILE A 659 -23.56 18.28 20.31
C ILE A 659 -22.07 18.64 20.23
N ASN A 660 -21.20 17.66 20.38
CA ASN A 660 -19.76 17.83 20.23
C ASN A 660 -19.36 17.64 18.76
N GLY A 661 -18.39 18.43 18.31
CA GLY A 661 -17.80 18.28 16.99
C GLY A 661 -16.36 18.81 16.92
N ASN A 662 -15.77 18.71 15.74
CA ASN A 662 -14.48 19.28 15.40
C ASN A 662 -14.63 20.26 14.24
N THR A 663 -13.94 21.39 14.30
CA THR A 663 -13.93 22.37 13.23
C THR A 663 -13.08 21.88 12.07
N ILE A 664 -13.59 21.95 10.84
CA ILE A 664 -12.90 21.47 9.62
C ILE A 664 -12.47 22.61 8.69
N GLY A 665 -12.56 23.86 9.16
CA GLY A 665 -12.25 25.08 8.41
C GLY A 665 -13.46 25.60 7.62
N SER A 666 -13.39 26.86 7.18
CA SER A 666 -14.45 27.54 6.39
C SER A 666 -15.85 27.41 7.01
N ASN A 667 -15.93 27.59 8.35
CA ASN A 667 -17.16 27.58 9.15
C ASN A 667 -17.85 26.22 9.24
N ARG A 668 -17.19 25.14 8.83
CA ARG A 668 -17.76 23.81 8.86
C ARG A 668 -17.38 23.06 10.12
N VAL A 669 -18.32 22.25 10.61
CA VAL A 669 -18.15 21.37 11.76
C VAL A 669 -18.49 19.93 11.38
N GLU A 670 -17.63 19.01 11.81
CA GLU A 670 -17.83 17.56 11.77
C GLU A 670 -18.27 17.08 13.17
N TYR A 671 -19.32 16.27 13.25
CA TYR A 671 -19.96 15.83 14.49
C TYR A 671 -19.70 14.36 14.83
N GLY A 672 -19.01 13.58 13.99
CA GLY A 672 -18.79 12.15 14.25
C GLY A 672 -19.89 11.24 13.70
N ILE A 673 -20.82 11.79 12.89
CA ILE A 673 -22.04 11.15 12.39
C ILE A 673 -22.19 11.31 10.86
N GLU A 674 -21.13 11.68 10.17
CA GLU A 674 -21.08 11.93 8.73
C GLU A 674 -21.05 10.64 7.89
N SER A 675 -21.06 9.48 8.54
CA SER A 675 -21.00 8.18 7.86
C SER A 675 -22.14 7.27 8.33
N TYR A 676 -22.85 6.67 7.39
CA TYR A 676 -23.88 5.66 7.67
C TYR A 676 -23.60 4.37 6.92
N PHE A 677 -23.36 3.28 7.65
CA PHE A 677 -22.99 2.00 7.03
C PHE A 677 -24.22 1.21 6.64
N VAL A 678 -24.27 0.79 5.39
CA VAL A 678 -25.40 0.05 4.81
C VAL A 678 -24.95 -1.32 4.28
N PRO A 679 -25.89 -2.24 4.02
CA PRO A 679 -25.58 -3.47 3.33
C PRO A 679 -24.97 -3.23 1.95
N GLU A 680 -24.04 -4.10 1.55
CA GLU A 680 -23.44 -4.09 0.22
C GLU A 680 -24.50 -4.01 -0.90
N GLY A 681 -24.29 -3.09 -1.85
CA GLY A 681 -25.18 -2.81 -2.98
C GLY A 681 -26.36 -1.87 -2.69
N THR A 682 -26.51 -1.30 -1.49
CA THR A 682 -27.67 -0.46 -1.11
C THR A 682 -27.36 1.02 -0.89
N GLY A 683 -26.08 1.42 -0.93
CA GLY A 683 -25.65 2.80 -0.64
C GLY A 683 -26.34 3.86 -1.50
N LEU A 684 -26.32 3.66 -2.82
CA LEU A 684 -26.85 4.63 -3.80
C LEU A 684 -28.36 4.86 -3.68
N GLU A 685 -29.14 3.82 -3.38
CA GLU A 685 -30.59 3.96 -3.22
C GLU A 685 -30.92 4.71 -1.92
N MET A 686 -30.18 4.44 -0.85
CA MET A 686 -30.38 5.11 0.43
C MET A 686 -29.99 6.58 0.36
N GLU A 687 -28.86 6.90 -0.27
CA GLU A 687 -28.38 8.27 -0.47
C GLU A 687 -29.39 9.14 -1.24
N ARG A 688 -30.03 8.60 -2.28
CA ARG A 688 -31.02 9.34 -3.08
C ARG A 688 -32.32 9.63 -2.34
N ASN A 689 -32.66 8.79 -1.37
CA ASN A 689 -33.97 8.81 -0.74
C ASN A 689 -33.96 9.51 0.63
N ALA A 690 -32.86 9.39 1.38
CA ALA A 690 -32.73 9.92 2.74
C ALA A 690 -32.76 11.45 2.76
N LYS A 691 -33.65 12.02 3.58
CA LYS A 691 -33.78 13.49 3.79
C LYS A 691 -33.45 13.92 5.21
N TYR A 692 -33.63 13.01 6.16
CA TYR A 692 -33.44 13.27 7.57
C TYR A 692 -32.59 12.18 8.23
N ALA A 693 -31.81 12.54 9.24
CA ALA A 693 -31.12 11.61 10.12
C ALA A 693 -31.73 11.67 11.52
N ILE A 694 -31.92 10.50 12.13
CA ILE A 694 -32.30 10.37 13.54
C ILE A 694 -31.03 10.09 14.33
N VAL A 695 -30.70 11.01 15.23
CA VAL A 695 -29.47 11.01 16.02
C VAL A 695 -29.81 10.95 17.51
N LYS A 696 -29.07 10.14 18.25
CA LYS A 696 -29.12 10.09 19.72
C LYS A 696 -27.93 10.87 20.29
N ILE A 697 -28.22 11.87 21.11
CA ILE A 697 -27.19 12.72 21.73
C ILE A 697 -27.18 12.46 23.24
N GLY A 698 -26.04 12.03 23.75
CA GLY A 698 -25.82 11.80 25.19
C GLY A 698 -25.66 13.11 25.97
N GLU A 699 -25.73 13.03 27.30
CA GLU A 699 -25.59 14.21 28.18
C GLU A 699 -24.25 14.95 28.01
N ARG A 700 -23.21 14.22 27.58
CA ARG A 700 -21.87 14.76 27.33
C ARG A 700 -21.70 15.40 25.95
N GLY A 701 -22.72 15.30 25.08
CA GLY A 701 -22.70 15.79 23.70
C GLY A 701 -22.18 14.79 22.67
N ASP A 702 -21.85 13.56 23.07
CA ASP A 702 -21.50 12.48 22.17
C ASP A 702 -22.74 12.04 21.37
N ALA A 703 -22.60 11.93 20.05
CA ALA A 703 -23.71 11.63 19.14
C ALA A 703 -23.53 10.26 18.48
N ILE A 704 -24.65 9.55 18.27
CA ILE A 704 -24.72 8.32 17.50
C ILE A 704 -25.87 8.42 16.49
N LEU A 705 -25.57 8.13 15.23
CA LEU A 705 -26.58 8.05 14.18
C LEU A 705 -27.33 6.72 14.28
N GLU A 706 -28.63 6.78 14.54
CA GLU A 706 -29.49 5.60 14.71
C GLU A 706 -30.07 5.11 13.38
N SER A 707 -30.67 6.01 12.59
CA SER A 707 -31.26 5.67 11.29
C SER A 707 -31.43 6.88 10.37
N LEU A 708 -31.66 6.61 9.08
CA LEU A 708 -32.04 7.58 8.07
C LEU A 708 -33.54 7.47 7.76
N SER A 709 -34.19 8.62 7.51
CA SER A 709 -35.61 8.72 7.20
C SER A 709 -35.87 9.61 5.99
N ASN A 710 -36.91 9.27 5.23
CA ASN A 710 -37.41 10.08 4.12
C ASN A 710 -38.55 11.02 4.56
N GLN A 711 -39.06 10.84 5.78
CA GLN A 711 -40.21 11.52 6.37
C GLN A 711 -39.87 12.18 7.70
#